data_AF-A0A099Y2T3-F1
#
_entry.id   AF-A0A099Y2T3-F1
#
_cell.length_a   1.000
_cell.length_b   1.000
_cell.length_c   1.000
_cell.angle_alpha   90.00
_cell.angle_beta   90.00
_cell.angle_gamma   90.00
#
_symmetry.space_group_name_H-M   'P 1'
#
loop_
_entity.id
_entity.type
_entity.pdbx_description
1 polymer ?
#
loop_
_entity_poly.entity_id
_entity_poly.type
_entity_poly.pdbx_seq_one_letter_code
_entity_poly.pdbx_strand_id
1 'polypeptide(L)'
;MKKHIAILLFILGTQLFAQENNEHLTATIIGSGSPKYNTERSGPSVLISYKNTQILVDMGNGTQANLDKNNTKVRNLDALLFTHHHLDHNEEFAPIFIQTLLGGQQTIIAGPKQTTAIVDNILAIYKEDIAYRLSKSGRTLKDVKTNYTAKNLTGSNTFKIGDIRISYTPVNHTIATLAYRFDVGNESIVISGDLTYSESLPILAKNADYLIIDSGGAIQLGSNRNSNKGKRNKSGNKTKQKAHVNLSESSQMAKEANVKNLVLTHFVATNIDEVATSSEINKNYTGTIIYAEDLMSLPLKQNIATNQKSNYNYPIVDTGITDSYSDTDKISTPSVNEPFYGQDANYNGNLPSYINNNNGTITDNVTGLIWQQDMGVKMTLDEAIKKAKNSNLGGFNDWRVPTIKELYSLIQFTGKVKGAKAIEMFIDTNYFNQPLGDTEKGEREIDAQTWSSTAYVGRTMRNDETIFGVNFVDGRIKGYPKYNPRTSAENKMYFRLVRGNTEYGKNNFIDNKDGTVSDYATGLMWQKADDGVGRNWEEALTYAENLQLEKNTDWRLPNAKELQSIVDYSRSPQTTNSPAINAIFETTKIKDPAGNANQYPFFWTSTTHLDGQNPYASAVYFAFGEAQGQMRGKLMDVHGAGAQRSDPKNGNKQEYPKYFGPQGDVRYVYNYVRCVRNINPTENTNTVEKTVIKLKNKDQNKPKQNRQKRQNTAPDFKELLAKMDQNNDGKISKNEVKGRLKDNFDKRDRNKDGYITEDELTRRNH
;
A
#
# COMPACT_ATOMS: atom_id res chain seq x y z
N MET A 1 44.36 -24.01 58.19
CA MET A 1 43.81 -24.85 57.10
C MET A 1 42.30 -24.57 57.04
N LYS A 2 41.85 -23.75 56.08
CA LYS A 2 41.21 -24.12 54.79
C LYS A 2 39.72 -24.50 54.99
N LYS A 3 38.76 -23.60 54.68
CA LYS A 3 38.11 -23.29 53.36
C LYS A 3 37.10 -24.40 52.97
N HIS A 4 35.86 -24.19 52.50
CA HIS A 4 35.27 -23.26 51.51
C HIS A 4 33.74 -23.13 51.78
N ILE A 5 33.11 -21.95 51.78
CA ILE A 5 32.59 -21.14 50.66
C ILE A 5 31.40 -21.81 49.91
N ALA A 6 30.19 -21.29 50.16
CA ALA A 6 29.07 -21.30 49.21
C ALA A 6 28.56 -19.86 49.10
N ILE A 7 28.62 -19.31 47.89
CA ILE A 7 28.43 -17.89 47.56
C ILE A 7 26.93 -17.59 47.39
N LEU A 8 26.48 -16.53 48.07
CA LEU A 8 25.24 -15.81 47.77
C LEU A 8 25.32 -15.16 46.38
N LEU A 9 24.30 -15.36 45.55
CA LEU A 9 23.96 -14.44 44.46
C LEU A 9 22.47 -14.11 44.58
N PHE A 10 22.21 -13.07 45.38
CA PHE A 10 20.97 -12.31 45.36
C PHE A 10 20.97 -11.50 44.06
N ILE A 11 20.29 -11.99 43.02
CA ILE A 11 19.94 -11.13 41.88
C ILE A 11 18.67 -10.38 42.31
N LEU A 12 18.85 -9.11 42.69
CA LEU A 12 17.76 -8.13 42.70
C LEU A 12 17.18 -8.09 41.28
N GLY A 13 16.07 -8.81 41.07
CA GLY A 13 15.20 -8.59 39.93
C GLY A 13 14.55 -7.21 40.08
N THR A 14 15.25 -6.17 39.65
CA THR A 14 14.58 -4.91 39.32
C THR A 14 13.72 -5.20 38.09
N GLN A 15 12.41 -5.34 38.28
CA GLN A 15 11.45 -5.12 37.22
C GLN A 15 11.51 -3.63 36.84
N LEU A 16 12.55 -3.27 36.09
CA LEU A 16 12.49 -2.15 35.17
C LEU A 16 11.56 -2.60 34.06
N PHE A 17 10.28 -2.27 34.19
CA PHE A 17 9.43 -2.12 33.03
C PHE A 17 10.09 -1.03 32.18
N ALA A 18 10.89 -1.43 31.21
CA ALA A 18 11.29 -0.55 30.13
C ALA A 18 10.01 -0.18 29.39
N GLN A 19 9.42 0.96 29.76
CA GLN A 19 8.54 1.69 28.88
C GLN A 19 9.38 1.91 27.62
N GLU A 20 8.98 1.32 26.49
CA GLU A 20 9.67 1.54 25.21
C GLU A 20 9.85 3.05 25.05
N ASN A 21 11.11 3.51 25.12
CA ASN A 21 11.39 4.92 24.92
C ASN A 21 11.05 5.21 23.47
N ASN A 22 9.94 5.90 23.23
CA ASN A 22 9.54 6.26 21.88
C ASN A 22 10.58 7.23 21.31
N GLU A 23 11.43 6.74 20.40
CA GLU A 23 12.52 7.53 19.82
C GLU A 23 12.04 8.51 18.73
N HIS A 24 10.74 8.50 18.40
CA HIS A 24 10.13 9.37 17.40
C HIS A 24 9.01 10.25 17.99
N LEU A 25 8.84 11.44 17.44
CA LEU A 25 7.71 12.32 17.73
C LEU A 25 6.44 11.70 17.15
N THR A 26 5.49 11.38 18.03
CA THR A 26 4.23 10.76 17.65
C THR A 26 3.02 11.62 18.00
N ALA A 27 1.93 11.49 17.24
CA ALA A 27 0.61 12.03 17.54
C ALA A 27 -0.43 10.91 17.42
N THR A 28 -1.01 10.51 18.54
CA THR A 28 -2.16 9.60 18.56
C THR A 28 -3.44 10.40 18.57
N ILE A 29 -4.28 10.24 17.55
CA ILE A 29 -5.63 10.79 17.47
C ILE A 29 -6.46 10.09 18.53
N ILE A 30 -6.68 10.73 19.67
CA ILE A 30 -7.51 10.16 20.73
C ILE A 30 -8.98 10.26 20.37
N GLY A 31 -9.39 11.33 19.69
CA GLY A 31 -10.74 11.48 19.16
C GLY A 31 -10.76 12.34 17.89
N SER A 32 -11.58 11.90 16.93
CA SER A 32 -11.64 12.42 15.55
C SER A 32 -13.00 13.02 15.16
N GLY A 33 -13.95 13.04 16.09
CA GLY A 33 -15.33 13.48 15.92
C GLY A 33 -15.50 14.99 16.06
N SER A 34 -16.75 15.42 16.20
CA SER A 34 -17.17 16.83 16.25
C SER A 34 -18.21 16.99 17.39
N PRO A 35 -18.82 18.17 17.62
CA PRO A 35 -19.71 18.38 18.77
C PRO A 35 -20.92 17.43 18.85
N LYS A 36 -21.29 16.80 17.74
CA LYS A 36 -22.38 15.83 17.75
C LYS A 36 -21.87 14.52 18.35
N TYR A 37 -22.44 14.15 19.50
CA TYR A 37 -22.18 12.85 20.13
C TYR A 37 -22.28 11.69 19.14
N ASN A 38 -21.28 10.82 19.18
CA ASN A 38 -21.10 9.74 18.24
C ASN A 38 -20.44 8.55 18.94
N THR A 39 -20.97 7.34 18.74
CA THR A 39 -20.45 6.12 19.35
C THR A 39 -19.20 5.58 18.64
N GLU A 40 -18.95 6.01 17.41
CA GLU A 40 -17.82 5.57 16.58
C GLU A 40 -16.65 6.55 16.60
N ARG A 41 -16.89 7.82 16.94
CA ARG A 41 -15.86 8.88 16.97
C ARG A 41 -16.01 9.76 18.21
N SER A 42 -15.02 9.73 19.08
CA SER A 42 -14.89 10.61 20.25
C SER A 42 -14.61 12.04 19.81
N GLY A 43 -14.95 13.02 20.65
CA GLY A 43 -14.70 14.43 20.40
C GLY A 43 -13.20 14.74 20.22
N PRO A 44 -12.86 15.88 19.61
CA PRO A 44 -11.48 16.24 19.26
C PRO A 44 -10.49 16.10 20.41
N SER A 45 -9.46 15.28 20.19
CA SER A 45 -8.35 15.11 21.14
C SER A 45 -7.16 14.43 20.46
N VAL A 46 -5.94 14.90 20.73
CA VAL A 46 -4.69 14.34 20.18
C VAL A 46 -3.62 14.25 21.27
N LEU A 47 -3.03 13.06 21.45
CA LEU A 47 -1.91 12.82 22.36
C LEU A 47 -0.58 12.89 21.60
N ILE A 48 0.21 13.92 21.88
CA ILE A 48 1.59 14.03 21.39
C ILE A 48 2.53 13.31 22.36
N SER A 49 3.37 12.41 21.86
CA SER A 49 4.35 11.67 22.67
C SER A 49 5.74 11.67 22.05
N TYR A 50 6.77 11.86 22.88
CA TYR A 50 8.18 11.68 22.53
C TYR A 50 8.97 11.26 23.77
N LYS A 51 9.68 10.14 23.70
CA LYS A 51 10.29 9.47 24.86
C LYS A 51 9.28 9.33 26.00
N ASN A 52 9.55 9.96 27.13
CA ASN A 52 8.70 9.95 28.32
C ASN A 52 7.79 11.18 28.41
N THR A 53 7.83 12.11 27.44
CA THR A 53 6.98 13.30 27.43
C THR A 53 5.65 13.01 26.76
N GLN A 54 4.54 13.27 27.45
CA GLN A 54 3.17 13.11 26.95
C GLN A 54 2.35 14.39 27.10
N ILE A 55 1.83 14.91 25.99
CA ILE A 55 1.07 16.16 25.91
C ILE A 55 -0.27 15.87 25.26
N LEU A 56 -1.37 16.16 25.97
CA LEU A 56 -2.72 16.03 25.42
C LEU A 56 -3.19 17.38 24.89
N VAL A 57 -3.63 17.42 23.63
CA VAL A 57 -4.18 18.61 22.96
C VAL A 57 -5.67 18.38 22.73
N ASP A 58 -6.49 19.23 23.33
CA ASP A 58 -7.96 19.12 23.42
C ASP A 58 -8.46 17.82 24.07
N MET A 59 -9.66 17.89 24.66
CA MET A 59 -10.23 16.89 25.56
C MET A 59 -11.76 16.78 25.40
N GLY A 60 -12.22 16.46 24.20
CA GLY A 60 -13.64 16.22 23.90
C GLY A 60 -14.25 14.98 24.57
N ASN A 61 -15.55 14.75 24.34
CA ASN A 61 -16.24 13.57 24.87
C ASN A 61 -15.59 12.26 24.42
N GLY A 62 -15.41 11.29 25.32
CA GLY A 62 -14.81 9.99 25.03
C GLY A 62 -13.28 9.94 25.16
N THR A 63 -12.61 11.08 25.40
CA THR A 63 -11.15 11.15 25.52
C THR A 63 -10.59 10.18 26.56
N GLN A 64 -11.12 10.11 27.79
CA GLN A 64 -10.61 9.21 28.83
C GLN A 64 -10.75 7.74 28.44
N ALA A 65 -11.88 7.35 27.83
CA ALA A 65 -12.09 5.98 27.39
C ALA A 65 -11.05 5.56 26.33
N ASN A 66 -10.72 6.47 25.42
CA ASN A 66 -9.72 6.21 24.39
C ASN A 66 -8.27 6.31 24.93
N LEU A 67 -7.99 7.19 25.90
CA LEU A 67 -6.70 7.18 26.61
C LEU A 67 -6.46 5.85 27.34
N ASP A 68 -7.49 5.30 27.99
CA ASP A 68 -7.43 3.99 28.64
C ASP A 68 -7.18 2.87 27.62
N LYS A 69 -7.89 2.86 26.48
CA LYS A 69 -7.62 1.91 25.38
C LYS A 69 -6.20 2.04 24.82
N ASN A 70 -5.64 3.26 24.82
CA ASN A 70 -4.26 3.53 24.42
C ASN A 70 -3.24 3.24 25.54
N ASN A 71 -3.64 2.64 26.66
CA ASN A 71 -2.80 2.39 27.84
C ASN A 71 -2.09 3.65 28.38
N THR A 72 -2.69 4.83 28.19
CA THR A 72 -2.13 6.10 28.64
C THR A 72 -2.59 6.41 30.05
N LYS A 73 -1.64 6.48 30.98
CA LYS A 73 -1.95 6.84 32.36
C LYS A 73 -2.15 8.35 32.47
N VAL A 74 -3.40 8.79 32.57
CA VAL A 74 -3.77 10.21 32.70
C VAL A 74 -2.91 10.96 33.73
N ARG A 75 -2.62 10.33 34.87
CA ARG A 75 -1.82 10.92 35.96
C ARG A 75 -0.38 11.29 35.59
N ASN A 76 0.13 10.79 34.46
CA ASN A 76 1.51 10.97 34.01
C ASN A 76 1.61 11.98 32.85
N LEU A 77 0.51 12.64 32.46
CA LEU A 77 0.55 13.65 31.40
C LEU A 77 1.34 14.88 31.85
N ASP A 78 2.34 15.26 31.04
CA ASP A 78 3.18 16.43 31.27
C ASP A 78 2.47 17.74 30.93
N ALA A 79 1.52 17.70 29.98
CA ALA A 79 0.76 18.88 29.64
C ALA A 79 -0.63 18.61 29.06
N LEU A 80 -1.51 19.59 29.28
CA LEU A 80 -2.86 19.70 28.74
C LEU A 80 -2.94 21.02 27.98
N LEU A 81 -3.08 20.96 26.67
CA LEU A 81 -3.14 22.13 25.79
C LEU A 81 -4.53 22.29 25.19
N PHE A 82 -5.03 23.52 25.16
CA PHE A 82 -6.29 23.85 24.48
C PHE A 82 -6.01 24.60 23.17
N THR A 83 -6.62 24.16 22.08
CA THR A 83 -6.73 24.97 20.86
C THR A 83 -7.68 26.13 21.11
N HIS A 84 -8.87 25.85 21.65
CA HIS A 84 -9.90 26.81 22.01
C HIS A 84 -10.91 26.25 23.05
N HIS A 85 -11.84 27.10 23.49
CA HIS A 85 -12.79 26.78 24.57
C HIS A 85 -14.23 26.54 24.10
N HIS A 86 -14.41 25.92 22.92
CA HIS A 86 -15.69 25.30 22.59
C HIS A 86 -15.86 24.00 23.36
N LEU A 87 -17.12 23.67 23.67
CA LEU A 87 -17.45 22.59 24.59
C LEU A 87 -16.87 21.25 24.13
N ASP A 88 -17.01 20.92 22.85
CA ASP A 88 -16.56 19.66 22.23
C ASP A 88 -15.04 19.44 22.25
N HIS A 89 -14.24 20.46 22.57
CA HIS A 89 -12.79 20.35 22.79
C HIS A 89 -12.42 20.30 24.29
N ASN A 90 -13.39 20.42 25.21
CA ASN A 90 -13.15 20.67 26.63
C ASN A 90 -13.98 19.76 27.58
N GLU A 91 -14.95 19.00 27.07
CA GLU A 91 -15.93 18.21 27.85
C GLU A 91 -15.31 17.32 28.94
N GLU A 92 -14.15 16.73 28.68
CA GLU A 92 -13.47 15.84 29.62
C GLU A 92 -12.28 16.48 30.34
N PHE A 93 -12.10 17.80 30.24
CA PHE A 93 -11.00 18.48 30.92
C PHE A 93 -11.05 18.34 32.44
N ALA A 94 -12.20 18.58 33.07
CA ALA A 94 -12.32 18.56 34.53
C ALA A 94 -11.88 17.22 35.17
N PRO A 95 -12.40 16.05 34.73
CA PRO A 95 -11.96 14.77 35.30
C PRO A 95 -10.49 14.45 34.98
N ILE A 96 -9.97 14.83 33.80
CA ILE A 96 -8.56 14.63 33.44
C ILE A 96 -7.65 15.50 34.33
N PHE A 97 -7.95 16.79 34.47
CA PHE A 97 -7.18 17.71 35.31
C PHE A 97 -7.18 17.31 36.78
N ILE A 98 -8.32 16.90 37.34
CA ILE A 98 -8.37 16.44 38.73
C ILE A 98 -7.47 15.20 38.90
N GLN A 99 -7.44 14.28 37.92
CA GLN A 99 -6.56 13.12 37.98
C GLN A 99 -5.08 13.50 37.93
N THR A 100 -4.67 14.43 37.05
CA THR A 100 -3.28 14.89 36.99
C THR A 100 -2.87 15.63 38.26
N LEU A 101 -3.73 16.52 38.77
CA LEU A 101 -3.53 17.25 40.02
C LEU A 101 -3.27 16.31 41.21
N LEU A 102 -4.09 15.27 41.34
CA LEU A 102 -3.98 14.28 42.43
C LEU A 102 -2.76 13.35 42.30
N GLY A 103 -2.11 13.36 41.14
CA GLY A 103 -0.84 12.71 40.88
C GLY A 103 0.32 13.33 41.67
N GLY A 104 1.55 13.10 41.19
CA GLY A 104 2.76 13.66 41.77
C GLY A 104 3.68 14.35 40.77
N GLN A 105 3.34 14.33 39.48
CA GLN A 105 4.08 14.99 38.40
C GLN A 105 3.54 16.39 38.18
N GLN A 106 4.40 17.31 37.78
CA GLN A 106 3.98 18.67 37.44
C GLN A 106 3.42 18.72 36.01
N THR A 107 2.15 19.08 35.85
CA THR A 107 1.46 19.20 34.55
C THR A 107 1.33 20.67 34.12
N ILE A 108 1.74 21.00 32.90
CA ILE A 108 1.52 22.32 32.30
C ILE A 108 0.14 22.38 31.66
N ILE A 109 -0.63 23.42 31.96
CA ILE A 109 -1.95 23.66 31.36
C ILE A 109 -1.87 24.98 30.60
N ALA A 110 -2.07 24.95 29.29
CA ALA A 110 -1.93 26.16 28.48
C ALA A 110 -2.92 26.22 27.32
N GLY A 111 -3.34 27.41 26.95
CA GLY A 111 -4.34 27.61 25.91
C GLY A 111 -4.68 29.08 25.73
N PRO A 112 -5.67 29.42 24.90
CA PRO A 112 -6.07 30.80 24.73
C PRO A 112 -6.64 31.42 26.02
N LYS A 113 -6.95 32.71 25.94
CA LYS A 113 -7.56 33.47 27.05
C LYS A 113 -8.74 32.68 27.65
N GLN A 114 -8.76 32.61 28.98
CA GLN A 114 -9.70 31.91 29.88
C GLN A 114 -9.19 30.56 30.43
N THR A 115 -8.10 30.01 29.90
CA THR A 115 -7.49 28.76 30.41
C THR A 115 -7.25 28.79 31.93
N THR A 116 -6.66 29.86 32.46
CA THR A 116 -6.41 29.97 33.92
C THR A 116 -7.70 30.05 34.74
N ALA A 117 -8.70 30.78 34.24
CA ALA A 117 -9.99 30.93 34.93
C ALA A 117 -10.77 29.61 34.96
N ILE A 118 -10.71 28.81 33.89
CA ILE A 118 -11.33 27.47 33.85
C ILE A 118 -10.70 26.56 34.91
N VAL A 119 -9.37 26.57 35.04
CA VAL A 119 -8.67 25.81 36.08
C VAL A 119 -9.10 26.25 37.49
N ASP A 120 -9.11 27.55 37.76
CA ASP A 120 -9.52 28.10 39.06
C ASP A 120 -10.97 27.73 39.39
N ASN A 121 -11.86 27.77 38.39
CA ASN A 121 -13.26 27.40 38.54
C ASN A 121 -13.45 25.90 38.80
N ILE A 122 -12.69 25.01 38.13
CA ILE A 122 -12.76 23.56 38.40
C ILE A 122 -12.29 23.26 39.83
N LEU A 123 -11.21 23.90 40.29
CA LEU A 123 -10.76 23.78 41.68
C LEU A 123 -11.81 24.29 42.68
N ALA A 124 -12.52 25.36 42.34
CA ALA A 124 -13.57 25.91 43.19
C ALA A 124 -14.80 24.99 43.24
N ILE A 125 -15.27 24.52 42.07
CA ILE A 125 -16.45 23.66 41.93
C ILE A 125 -16.21 22.28 42.59
N TYR A 126 -15.05 21.68 42.38
CA TYR A 126 -14.73 20.33 42.89
C TYR A 126 -13.89 20.35 44.17
N LYS A 127 -13.86 21.48 44.90
CA LYS A 127 -13.03 21.66 46.11
C LYS A 127 -13.22 20.54 47.13
N GLU A 128 -14.47 20.16 47.39
CA GLU A 128 -14.81 19.13 48.39
C GLU A 128 -14.38 17.73 47.96
N ASP A 129 -14.62 17.35 46.70
CA ASP A 129 -14.20 16.05 46.16
C ASP A 129 -12.66 15.93 46.12
N ILE A 130 -11.97 16.98 45.68
CA ILE A 130 -10.50 17.03 45.68
C ILE A 130 -9.96 16.88 47.11
N ALA A 131 -10.53 17.61 48.08
CA ALA A 131 -10.12 17.51 49.49
C ALA A 131 -10.35 16.10 50.07
N TYR A 132 -11.49 15.48 49.76
CA TYR A 132 -11.81 14.11 50.17
C TYR A 132 -10.84 13.08 49.56
N ARG A 133 -10.45 13.23 48.29
CA ARG A 133 -9.49 12.31 47.65
C ARG A 133 -8.09 12.43 48.23
N LEU A 134 -7.66 13.66 48.52
CA LEU A 134 -6.33 13.92 49.09
C LEU A 134 -6.22 13.41 50.53
N SER A 135 -7.29 13.53 51.33
CA SER A 135 -7.31 13.09 52.74
C SER A 135 -7.05 11.59 52.90
N LYS A 136 -7.44 10.75 51.92
CA LYS A 136 -7.11 9.31 51.89
C LYS A 136 -5.61 9.02 51.87
N SER A 137 -4.80 10.00 51.48
CA SER A 137 -3.33 9.94 51.45
C SER A 137 -2.66 10.88 52.44
N GLY A 138 -3.43 11.49 53.36
CA GLY A 138 -2.92 12.50 54.31
C GLY A 138 -2.47 13.81 53.66
N ARG A 139 -2.85 14.07 52.41
CA ARG A 139 -2.51 15.29 51.65
C ARG A 139 -3.64 16.31 51.68
N THR A 140 -3.32 17.54 51.33
CA THR A 140 -4.22 18.70 51.20
C THR A 140 -4.01 19.39 49.85
N LEU A 141 -4.91 20.32 49.48
CA LEU A 141 -4.78 21.07 48.22
C LEU A 141 -3.45 21.85 48.14
N LYS A 142 -2.90 22.28 49.29
CA LYS A 142 -1.60 22.96 49.36
C LYS A 142 -0.46 22.06 48.87
N ASP A 143 -0.54 20.77 49.17
CA ASP A 143 0.50 19.78 48.83
C ASP A 143 0.54 19.45 47.34
N VAL A 144 -0.56 19.70 46.62
CA VAL A 144 -0.67 19.43 45.18
C VAL A 144 -0.76 20.70 44.32
N LYS A 145 -0.75 21.89 44.92
CA LYS A 145 -0.85 23.15 44.16
C LYS A 145 0.32 23.35 43.20
N THR A 146 1.48 22.79 43.52
CA THR A 146 2.69 22.80 42.68
C THR A 146 2.66 21.77 41.56
N ASN A 147 1.72 20.80 41.60
CA ASN A 147 1.58 19.76 40.59
C ASN A 147 1.04 20.28 39.27
N TYR A 148 0.70 21.57 39.15
CA TYR A 148 0.36 22.14 37.86
C TYR A 148 0.83 23.60 37.72
N THR A 149 0.90 24.06 36.47
CA THR A 149 1.01 25.49 36.15
C THR A 149 0.04 25.81 35.03
N ALA A 150 -0.86 26.77 35.21
CA ALA A 150 -1.81 27.21 34.19
C ALA A 150 -1.37 28.53 33.54
N LYS A 151 -1.48 28.65 32.21
CA LYS A 151 -1.07 29.85 31.47
C LYS A 151 -2.07 30.18 30.34
N ASN A 152 -2.41 31.46 30.21
CA ASN A 152 -3.04 31.97 29.00
C ASN A 152 -1.94 32.31 27.98
N LEU A 153 -2.06 31.78 26.77
CA LEU A 153 -1.19 32.04 25.63
C LEU A 153 -1.79 33.15 24.78
N THR A 154 -0.93 34.05 24.28
CA THR A 154 -1.33 35.19 23.44
C THR A 154 -0.29 35.41 22.34
N GLY A 155 -0.74 35.92 21.19
CA GLY A 155 0.12 36.14 20.04
C GLY A 155 0.73 34.83 19.51
N SER A 156 1.90 34.94 18.87
CA SER A 156 2.67 33.80 18.37
C SER A 156 3.98 33.68 19.15
N ASN A 157 4.27 32.51 19.71
CA ASN A 157 5.48 32.30 20.51
C ASN A 157 5.89 30.81 20.50
N THR A 158 6.98 30.49 21.20
CA THR A 158 7.48 29.13 21.38
C THR A 158 7.81 28.85 22.85
N PHE A 159 7.67 27.60 23.27
CA PHE A 159 8.10 27.10 24.58
C PHE A 159 8.49 25.61 24.47
N LYS A 160 8.92 25.00 25.57
CA LYS A 160 9.32 23.58 25.60
C LYS A 160 8.61 22.82 26.70
N ILE A 161 8.37 21.54 26.44
CA ILE A 161 7.95 20.54 27.43
C ILE A 161 8.80 19.30 27.15
N GLY A 162 9.61 18.90 28.12
CA GLY A 162 10.68 17.93 27.88
C GLY A 162 11.58 18.35 26.72
N ASP A 163 11.81 17.43 25.79
CA ASP A 163 12.60 17.65 24.57
C ASP A 163 11.78 18.25 23.41
N ILE A 164 10.46 18.38 23.54
CA ILE A 164 9.56 18.84 22.47
C ILE A 164 9.53 20.37 22.46
N ARG A 165 9.87 20.98 21.31
CA ARG A 165 9.65 22.41 21.08
C ARG A 165 8.24 22.63 20.57
N ILE A 166 7.48 23.51 21.23
CA ILE A 166 6.09 23.83 20.91
C ILE A 166 6.01 25.27 20.46
N SER A 167 5.63 25.50 19.21
CA SER A 167 5.33 26.82 18.66
C SER A 167 3.83 26.96 18.46
N TYR A 168 3.27 28.16 18.65
CA TYR A 168 1.85 28.39 18.45
C TYR A 168 1.57 29.73 17.78
N THR A 169 0.43 29.83 17.11
CA THR A 169 -0.06 31.08 16.49
C THR A 169 -1.59 31.16 16.57
N PRO A 170 -2.19 32.36 16.62
CA PRO A 170 -3.63 32.52 16.50
C PRO A 170 -4.11 32.16 15.09
N VAL A 171 -5.26 31.47 15.03
CA VAL A 171 -5.96 31.16 13.77
C VAL A 171 -7.40 31.69 13.81
N ASN A 172 -8.00 31.84 12.64
CA ASN A 172 -9.32 32.45 12.49
C ASN A 172 -10.44 31.47 12.87
N HIS A 173 -11.14 31.72 13.97
CA HIS A 173 -12.34 30.97 14.36
C HIS A 173 -13.33 31.86 15.13
N THR A 174 -14.48 31.32 15.56
CA THR A 174 -15.54 32.10 16.24
C THR A 174 -15.14 32.61 17.62
N ILE A 175 -14.18 31.96 18.27
CA ILE A 175 -13.56 32.38 19.52
C ILE A 175 -12.03 32.35 19.41
N ALA A 176 -11.32 32.86 20.42
CA ALA A 176 -9.86 32.85 20.46
C ALA A 176 -9.34 31.41 20.32
N THR A 177 -8.60 31.15 19.24
CA THR A 177 -8.15 29.82 18.85
C THR A 177 -6.68 29.84 18.45
N LEU A 178 -5.94 28.81 18.86
CA LEU A 178 -4.52 28.65 18.60
C LEU A 178 -4.27 27.35 17.84
N ALA A 179 -3.40 27.43 16.83
CA ALA A 179 -2.76 26.26 16.24
C ALA A 179 -1.41 26.01 16.92
N TYR A 180 -1.02 24.74 17.06
CA TYR A 180 0.23 24.31 17.67
C TYR A 180 1.09 23.53 16.69
N ARG A 181 2.41 23.73 16.75
CA ARG A 181 3.44 22.96 16.06
C ARG A 181 4.40 22.37 17.08
N PHE A 182 4.66 21.08 16.97
CA PHE A 182 5.55 20.30 17.80
C PHE A 182 6.75 19.91 16.96
N ASP A 183 7.97 20.21 17.40
CA ASP A 183 9.20 19.84 16.70
C ASP A 183 10.16 19.08 17.62
N VAL A 184 10.76 18.02 17.08
CA VAL A 184 11.86 17.26 17.67
C VAL A 184 12.84 16.88 16.56
N GLY A 185 14.09 17.33 16.63
CA GLY A 185 15.07 17.09 15.57
C GLY A 185 14.55 17.60 14.21
N ASN A 186 14.37 16.68 13.25
CA ASN A 186 13.82 16.97 11.92
C ASN A 186 12.33 16.61 11.77
N GLU A 187 11.68 16.17 12.85
CA GLU A 187 10.29 15.71 12.87
C GLU A 187 9.36 16.82 13.37
N SER A 188 8.19 16.92 12.75
CA SER A 188 7.27 18.02 12.99
C SER A 188 5.80 17.66 12.78
N ILE A 189 4.96 17.97 13.77
CA ILE A 189 3.51 17.75 13.74
C ILE A 189 2.80 19.06 14.05
N VAL A 190 1.74 19.37 13.31
CA VAL A 190 0.95 20.59 13.48
C VAL A 190 -0.51 20.22 13.72
N ILE A 191 -1.15 20.88 14.70
CA ILE A 191 -2.59 20.76 15.00
C ILE A 191 -3.20 22.14 14.83
N SER A 192 -4.21 22.28 13.97
CA SER A 192 -4.82 23.57 13.67
C SER A 192 -5.83 24.06 14.72
N GLY A 193 -6.50 23.14 15.42
CA GLY A 193 -7.81 23.42 16.02
C GLY A 193 -8.88 23.67 14.96
N ASP A 194 -10.05 24.16 15.38
CA ASP A 194 -11.09 24.59 14.45
C ASP A 194 -10.73 25.93 13.85
N LEU A 195 -10.95 26.09 12.55
CA LEU A 195 -10.57 27.31 11.86
C LEU A 195 -11.36 27.54 10.58
N THR A 196 -11.38 28.78 10.14
CA THR A 196 -11.56 29.17 8.73
C THR A 196 -10.19 29.42 8.11
N TYR A 197 -10.13 29.78 6.83
CA TYR A 197 -8.85 30.12 6.19
C TYR A 197 -8.06 31.13 7.02
N SER A 198 -6.79 30.81 7.30
CA SER A 198 -5.91 31.61 8.14
C SER A 198 -4.52 31.69 7.52
N GLU A 199 -4.06 32.90 7.20
CA GLU A 199 -2.73 33.13 6.62
C GLU A 199 -1.59 32.72 7.58
N SER A 200 -1.86 32.70 8.88
CA SER A 200 -0.89 32.29 9.91
C SER A 200 -0.62 30.78 9.92
N LEU A 201 -1.58 29.95 9.52
CA LEU A 201 -1.43 28.49 9.61
C LEU A 201 -0.36 27.97 8.64
N PRO A 202 -0.33 28.33 7.35
CA PRO A 202 0.74 27.91 6.44
C PRO A 202 2.14 28.35 6.89
N ILE A 203 2.26 29.50 7.56
CA ILE A 203 3.52 29.99 8.10
C ILE A 203 3.99 29.10 9.25
N LEU A 204 3.10 28.78 10.19
CA LEU A 204 3.39 27.85 11.29
C LEU A 204 3.73 26.45 10.75
N ALA A 205 2.93 25.96 9.81
CA ALA A 205 2.99 24.60 9.29
C ALA A 205 4.06 24.36 8.21
N LYS A 206 4.87 25.37 7.90
CA LYS A 206 5.83 25.31 6.80
C LYS A 206 6.74 24.07 6.88
N ASN A 207 6.70 23.25 5.83
CA ASN A 207 7.42 21.99 5.65
C ASN A 207 7.18 20.95 6.77
N ALA A 208 6.05 21.02 7.48
CA ALA A 208 5.78 20.04 8.53
C ALA A 208 5.53 18.63 7.95
N ASP A 209 5.86 17.60 8.73
CA ASP A 209 5.60 16.21 8.32
C ASP A 209 4.10 15.91 8.32
N TYR A 210 3.38 16.40 9.33
CA TYR A 210 1.94 16.23 9.46
C TYR A 210 1.24 17.55 9.79
N LEU A 211 0.16 17.85 9.08
CA LEU A 211 -0.81 18.89 9.43
C LEU A 211 -2.16 18.23 9.73
N ILE A 212 -2.51 18.15 11.01
CA ILE A 212 -3.80 17.69 11.52
C ILE A 212 -4.76 18.89 11.51
N ILE A 213 -5.79 18.81 10.68
CA ILE A 213 -6.69 19.92 10.38
C ILE A 213 -8.17 19.49 10.38
N ASP A 214 -9.03 20.43 10.74
CA ASP A 214 -10.48 20.38 10.51
C ASP A 214 -10.82 19.82 9.11
N SER A 215 -11.75 18.86 9.06
CA SER A 215 -12.14 18.10 7.86
C SER A 215 -12.71 18.97 6.73
N GLY A 216 -13.09 20.21 7.00
CA GLY A 216 -13.57 21.15 6.00
C GLY A 216 -14.87 20.73 5.33
N GLY A 217 -15.72 19.99 6.05
CA GLY A 217 -16.97 19.44 5.54
C GLY A 217 -16.75 18.30 4.54
N ALA A 218 -15.87 17.34 4.90
CA ALA A 218 -15.64 16.11 4.15
C ALA A 218 -16.94 15.48 3.64
N ILE A 219 -16.89 14.95 2.42
CA ILE A 219 -18.07 14.51 1.68
C ILE A 219 -18.56 13.21 2.30
N GLN A 220 -19.85 13.12 2.63
CA GLN A 220 -20.43 11.90 3.17
C GLN A 220 -20.77 10.90 2.06
N LEU A 221 -20.46 9.63 2.27
CA LEU A 221 -20.76 8.54 1.33
C LEU A 221 -22.27 8.37 1.14
N GLY A 222 -22.71 8.20 -0.12
CA GLY A 222 -24.12 8.07 -0.47
C GLY A 222 -24.93 9.37 -0.42
N SER A 223 -24.27 10.52 -0.20
CA SER A 223 -24.91 11.81 -0.41
C SER A 223 -25.18 12.01 -1.91
N ASN A 224 -26.39 11.66 -2.35
CA ASN A 224 -26.86 11.98 -3.70
C ASN A 224 -26.78 13.51 -3.87
N ARG A 225 -25.75 13.99 -4.57
CA ARG A 225 -25.78 15.29 -5.23
C ARG A 225 -26.72 15.21 -6.44
N ASN A 226 -28.00 14.91 -6.16
CA ASN A 226 -29.06 15.39 -7.02
C ASN A 226 -29.07 16.91 -6.90
N SER A 227 -28.98 17.53 -8.06
CA SER A 227 -29.11 18.93 -8.39
C SER A 227 -30.46 19.50 -7.94
N ASN A 228 -30.76 19.52 -6.65
CA ASN A 228 -31.77 20.41 -6.11
C ASN A 228 -31.11 21.73 -5.72
N LYS A 229 -30.88 22.57 -6.74
CA LYS A 229 -31.19 24.01 -6.66
C LYS A 229 -32.71 24.17 -6.43
N GLY A 230 -33.22 23.57 -5.36
CA GLY A 230 -34.55 23.82 -4.86
C GLY A 230 -34.48 25.16 -4.15
N LYS A 231 -35.20 26.15 -4.70
CA LYS A 231 -35.51 27.42 -4.06
C LYS A 231 -36.02 27.15 -2.64
N ARG A 232 -35.13 27.14 -1.64
CA ARG A 232 -35.53 27.35 -0.25
C ARG A 232 -35.75 28.84 -0.09
N ASN A 233 -36.99 29.19 0.20
CA ASN A 233 -37.49 30.54 0.33
C ASN A 233 -36.54 31.42 1.13
N LYS A 234 -36.15 32.54 0.52
CA LYS A 234 -35.60 33.71 1.20
C LYS A 234 -36.67 34.23 2.16
N SER A 235 -36.62 33.83 3.40
CA SER A 235 -37.29 34.56 4.49
C SER A 235 -36.37 34.60 5.70
N GLY A 236 -35.77 35.78 5.92
CA GLY A 236 -35.24 36.19 7.22
C GLY A 236 -33.76 35.92 7.51
N ASN A 237 -32.97 36.99 7.39
CA ASN A 237 -31.96 37.48 8.35
C ASN A 237 -30.78 36.61 8.86
N LYS A 238 -29.61 37.25 8.77
CA LYS A 238 -28.26 36.91 9.26
C LYS A 238 -27.52 35.86 8.43
N THR A 239 -26.55 36.33 7.64
CA THR A 239 -25.42 35.54 7.15
C THR A 239 -24.84 34.77 8.33
N LYS A 240 -25.06 33.45 8.41
CA LYS A 240 -24.41 32.62 9.42
C LYS A 240 -22.89 32.79 9.24
N GLN A 241 -22.22 33.23 10.30
CA GLN A 241 -20.76 33.35 10.29
C GLN A 241 -20.15 31.98 10.00
N LYS A 242 -19.27 31.93 8.99
CA LYS A 242 -18.53 30.71 8.65
C LYS A 242 -17.57 30.40 9.79
N ALA A 243 -17.66 29.21 10.38
CA ALA A 243 -16.84 28.80 11.52
C ALA A 243 -15.69 27.85 11.13
N HIS A 244 -15.87 27.07 10.06
CA HIS A 244 -14.96 26.01 9.63
C HIS A 244 -14.45 26.25 8.20
N VAL A 245 -13.30 25.66 7.88
CA VAL A 245 -12.74 25.60 6.53
C VAL A 245 -13.69 24.85 5.58
N ASN A 246 -13.48 24.99 4.29
CA ASN A 246 -13.94 24.03 3.31
C ASN A 246 -12.75 23.25 2.71
N LEU A 247 -13.02 22.18 1.95
CA LEU A 247 -12.01 21.35 1.30
C LEU A 247 -11.02 22.13 0.41
N SER A 248 -11.47 23.20 -0.26
CA SER A 248 -10.59 24.03 -1.09
C SER A 248 -9.64 24.87 -0.25
N GLU A 249 -10.09 25.37 0.91
CA GLU A 249 -9.28 26.17 1.82
C GLU A 249 -8.27 25.32 2.58
N SER A 250 -8.66 24.14 3.06
CA SER A 250 -7.73 23.19 3.69
C SER A 250 -6.65 22.74 2.69
N SER A 251 -7.06 22.41 1.46
CA SER A 251 -6.16 22.11 0.35
C SER A 251 -5.18 23.25 0.04
N GLN A 252 -5.68 24.49 -0.03
CA GLN A 252 -4.84 25.66 -0.30
C GLN A 252 -3.82 25.90 0.83
N MET A 253 -4.25 25.86 2.09
CA MET A 253 -3.33 26.05 3.22
C MET A 253 -2.28 24.93 3.31
N ALA A 254 -2.67 23.68 3.04
CA ALA A 254 -1.73 22.56 2.99
C ALA A 254 -0.67 22.73 1.89
N LYS A 255 -1.10 23.19 0.70
CA LYS A 255 -0.19 23.52 -0.41
C LYS A 255 0.77 24.64 -0.04
N GLU A 256 0.26 25.74 0.51
CA GLU A 256 1.08 26.90 0.91
C GLU A 256 2.09 26.54 2.00
N ALA A 257 1.70 25.65 2.92
CA ALA A 257 2.57 25.13 3.96
C ALA A 257 3.62 24.15 3.42
N ASN A 258 3.42 23.57 2.23
CA ASN A 258 4.25 22.48 1.70
C ASN A 258 4.36 21.31 2.70
N VAL A 259 3.24 20.92 3.32
CA VAL A 259 3.21 19.82 4.30
C VAL A 259 3.30 18.47 3.59
N LYS A 260 3.97 17.49 4.19
CA LYS A 260 4.11 16.15 3.58
C LYS A 260 2.80 15.35 3.63
N ASN A 261 2.10 15.41 4.77
CA ASN A 261 0.85 14.72 5.00
C ASN A 261 -0.20 15.67 5.59
N LEU A 262 -1.38 15.71 4.96
CA LEU A 262 -2.57 16.42 5.43
C LEU A 262 -3.51 15.42 6.10
N VAL A 263 -3.76 15.58 7.39
CA VAL A 263 -4.60 14.68 8.20
C VAL A 263 -5.90 15.38 8.52
N LEU A 264 -7.01 14.90 7.94
CA LEU A 264 -8.34 15.43 8.22
C LEU A 264 -8.89 14.80 9.49
N THR A 265 -9.37 15.64 10.41
CA THR A 265 -10.06 15.24 11.65
C THR A 265 -11.32 16.11 11.84
N HIS A 266 -11.98 16.05 12.98
CA HIS A 266 -13.19 16.83 13.25
C HIS A 266 -14.33 16.49 12.27
N PHE A 267 -14.69 15.21 12.20
CA PHE A 267 -15.70 14.73 11.28
C PHE A 267 -17.12 14.85 11.85
N VAL A 268 -18.03 15.44 11.07
CA VAL A 268 -19.47 15.49 11.38
C VAL A 268 -20.19 14.18 11.02
N ALA A 269 -19.69 13.47 10.01
CA ALA A 269 -20.23 12.19 9.54
C ALA A 269 -19.22 11.06 9.76
N THR A 270 -19.71 9.84 9.99
CA THR A 270 -18.84 8.66 10.17
C THR A 270 -18.41 8.06 8.85
N ASN A 271 -19.34 7.95 7.90
CA ASN A 271 -19.12 7.40 6.57
C ASN A 271 -18.65 8.48 5.59
N ILE A 272 -17.34 8.68 5.49
CA ILE A 272 -16.72 9.64 4.57
C ILE A 272 -16.52 8.99 3.19
N ASP A 273 -16.87 9.73 2.13
CA ASP A 273 -16.46 9.45 0.76
C ASP A 273 -15.05 10.01 0.56
N GLU A 274 -14.05 9.20 0.90
CA GLU A 274 -12.64 9.58 0.79
C GLU A 274 -12.22 9.85 -0.65
N VAL A 275 -12.83 9.19 -1.64
CA VAL A 275 -12.50 9.40 -3.05
C VAL A 275 -12.95 10.79 -3.49
N ALA A 276 -14.21 11.14 -3.22
CA ALA A 276 -14.75 12.45 -3.57
C ALA A 276 -14.05 13.57 -2.79
N THR A 277 -13.81 13.36 -1.49
CA THR A 277 -13.15 14.33 -0.62
C THR A 277 -11.70 14.56 -1.07
N SER A 278 -10.93 13.49 -1.29
CA SER A 278 -9.56 13.57 -1.80
C SER A 278 -9.52 14.20 -3.19
N SER A 279 -10.50 13.93 -4.06
CA SER A 279 -10.55 14.55 -5.38
C SER A 279 -10.70 16.07 -5.32
N GLU A 280 -11.41 16.62 -4.32
CA GLU A 280 -11.51 18.07 -4.14
C GLU A 280 -10.22 18.66 -3.59
N ILE A 281 -9.61 18.00 -2.60
CA ILE A 281 -8.35 18.45 -2.00
C ILE A 281 -7.20 18.36 -3.01
N ASN A 282 -7.18 17.34 -3.88
CA ASN A 282 -6.14 17.13 -4.88
C ASN A 282 -6.11 18.20 -5.99
N LYS A 283 -7.07 19.13 -6.01
CA LYS A 283 -7.05 20.26 -6.94
C LYS A 283 -5.90 21.24 -6.66
N ASN A 284 -5.53 21.43 -5.40
CA ASN A 284 -4.43 22.33 -5.04
C ASN A 284 -3.28 21.64 -4.29
N TYR A 285 -3.53 20.55 -3.57
CA TYR A 285 -2.54 19.85 -2.75
C TYR A 285 -2.18 18.48 -3.35
N THR A 286 -0.91 18.10 -3.32
CA THR A 286 -0.42 16.83 -3.95
C THR A 286 0.29 15.91 -2.96
N GLY A 287 0.33 16.27 -1.67
CA GLY A 287 0.88 15.39 -0.63
C GLY A 287 -0.14 14.34 -0.19
N THR A 288 0.23 13.53 0.80
CA THR A 288 -0.62 12.44 1.29
C THR A 288 -1.83 13.03 2.03
N ILE A 289 -3.02 12.50 1.78
CA ILE A 289 -4.24 12.83 2.54
C ILE A 289 -4.57 11.64 3.44
N ILE A 290 -4.74 11.88 4.72
CA ILE A 290 -5.06 10.87 5.73
C ILE A 290 -6.39 11.25 6.39
N TYR A 291 -7.30 10.29 6.54
CA TYR A 291 -8.55 10.46 7.25
C TYR A 291 -8.38 9.92 8.65
N ALA A 292 -8.34 10.81 9.65
CA ALA A 292 -8.09 10.41 11.03
C ALA A 292 -9.19 9.46 11.54
N GLU A 293 -8.79 8.46 12.31
CA GLU A 293 -9.67 7.60 13.09
C GLU A 293 -9.27 7.69 14.56
N ASP A 294 -10.21 7.42 15.46
CA ASP A 294 -9.89 7.29 16.87
C ASP A 294 -8.82 6.20 17.07
N LEU A 295 -7.86 6.48 17.93
CA LEU A 295 -6.67 5.67 18.25
C LEU A 295 -5.65 5.50 17.11
N MET A 296 -5.81 6.21 15.98
CA MET A 296 -4.77 6.28 14.95
C MET A 296 -3.51 6.96 15.49
N SER A 297 -2.32 6.39 15.27
CA SER A 297 -1.04 7.00 15.67
C SER A 297 -0.21 7.43 14.47
N LEU A 298 0.32 8.66 14.52
CA LEU A 298 1.20 9.28 13.52
C LEU A 298 2.63 9.41 14.10
N PRO A 299 3.72 9.33 13.31
CA PRO A 299 3.72 8.78 11.96
C PRO A 299 3.02 7.43 11.96
N LEU A 300 2.23 7.16 10.91
CA LEU A 300 1.60 5.85 10.77
C LEU A 300 2.71 4.84 10.98
N LYS A 301 2.56 3.96 11.99
CA LYS A 301 3.52 2.88 12.20
C LYS A 301 3.78 2.32 10.82
N GLN A 302 5.04 2.32 10.40
CA GLN A 302 5.42 1.65 9.18
C GLN A 302 5.19 0.15 9.40
N ASN A 303 3.94 -0.28 9.35
CA ASN A 303 3.61 -1.33 8.43
C ASN A 303 4.16 -0.80 7.12
N ILE A 304 5.29 -1.33 6.67
CA ILE A 304 5.69 -1.18 5.28
C ILE A 304 4.62 -1.97 4.49
N ALA A 305 3.46 -1.33 4.40
CA ALA A 305 2.26 -1.67 3.69
C ALA A 305 1.86 -0.29 3.18
N THR A 306 2.42 0.03 2.02
CA THR A 306 2.10 1.22 1.25
C THR A 306 0.58 1.34 1.10
N ASN A 307 -0.03 2.20 1.91
CA ASN A 307 -1.32 2.83 1.59
C ASN A 307 -1.09 4.21 0.94
N GLN A 308 -0.09 4.29 0.06
CA GLN A 308 -0.45 4.81 -1.26
C GLN A 308 -1.48 3.82 -1.78
N LYS A 309 -2.68 4.25 -2.17
CA LYS A 309 -3.33 3.52 -3.28
C LYS A 309 -2.24 3.42 -4.32
N SER A 310 -1.69 2.24 -4.52
CA SER A 310 -0.58 2.09 -5.44
C SER A 310 -1.08 2.64 -6.76
N ASN A 311 -0.42 3.66 -7.31
CA ASN A 311 -0.69 4.08 -8.70
C ASN A 311 -0.35 2.95 -9.71
N TYR A 312 0.12 1.81 -9.19
CA TYR A 312 0.34 0.56 -9.86
C TYR A 312 -1.00 -0.14 -10.13
N ASN A 313 -1.20 -0.54 -11.38
CA ASN A 313 -2.36 -1.31 -11.81
C ASN A 313 -2.26 -2.79 -11.42
N TYR A 314 -1.07 -3.25 -11.00
CA TYR A 314 -0.77 -4.61 -10.57
C TYR A 314 0.04 -4.61 -9.25
N PRO A 315 -0.53 -4.15 -8.13
CA PRO A 315 0.14 -4.22 -6.84
C PRO A 315 0.31 -5.67 -6.37
N ILE A 316 1.53 -6.09 -6.10
CA ILE A 316 1.81 -7.46 -5.65
C ILE A 316 1.43 -7.59 -4.18
N VAL A 317 0.46 -8.45 -3.89
CA VAL A 317 0.11 -8.88 -2.53
C VAL A 317 1.32 -9.61 -1.93
N ASP A 318 1.60 -9.40 -0.65
CA ASP A 318 2.66 -10.08 0.08
C ASP A 318 2.33 -11.56 0.32
N THR A 319 3.36 -12.39 0.57
CA THR A 319 3.18 -13.83 0.85
C THR A 319 2.63 -14.09 2.25
N GLY A 320 2.75 -13.13 3.16
CA GLY A 320 2.34 -13.20 4.56
C GLY A 320 3.36 -13.88 5.48
N ILE A 321 4.53 -14.29 4.98
CA ILE A 321 5.56 -14.90 5.82
C ILE A 321 6.24 -13.82 6.66
N THR A 322 6.22 -14.00 7.98
CA THR A 322 6.97 -13.16 8.94
C THR A 322 8.08 -13.93 9.66
N ASP A 323 8.11 -15.25 9.50
CA ASP A 323 9.08 -16.14 10.14
C ASP A 323 10.30 -16.37 9.25
N SER A 324 11.47 -16.54 9.87
CA SER A 324 12.70 -16.88 9.17
C SER A 324 13.03 -18.37 9.30
N TYR A 325 13.65 -18.92 8.26
CA TYR A 325 13.99 -20.34 8.17
C TYR A 325 15.41 -20.54 7.67
N SER A 326 16.07 -21.58 8.21
CA SER A 326 17.28 -22.16 7.64
C SER A 326 16.93 -23.23 6.58
N ASP A 327 17.90 -24.07 6.23
CA ASP A 327 17.68 -25.26 5.41
C ASP A 327 16.71 -26.27 6.00
N THR A 328 16.56 -26.33 7.33
CA THR A 328 15.78 -27.39 8.00
C THR A 328 14.97 -26.93 9.18
N ASP A 329 15.14 -25.69 9.66
CA ASP A 329 14.55 -25.25 10.92
C ASP A 329 13.95 -23.84 10.79
N LYS A 330 13.01 -23.53 11.67
CA LYS A 330 12.62 -22.14 11.95
C LYS A 330 13.71 -21.50 12.82
N ILE A 331 14.14 -20.30 12.46
CA ILE A 331 15.22 -19.57 13.14
C ILE A 331 14.74 -18.18 13.56
N SER A 332 15.49 -17.52 14.44
CA SER A 332 15.34 -16.07 14.66
C SER A 332 15.68 -15.31 13.39
N THR A 333 15.08 -14.13 13.21
CA THR A 333 15.35 -13.27 12.05
C THR A 333 16.86 -12.96 11.97
N PRO A 334 17.54 -13.39 10.90
CA PRO A 334 18.97 -13.13 10.74
C PRO A 334 19.23 -11.64 10.54
N SER A 335 20.35 -11.17 11.06
CA SER A 335 20.87 -9.82 10.83
C SER A 335 21.55 -9.72 9.47
N VAL A 336 21.78 -8.50 8.98
CA VAL A 336 22.52 -8.25 7.74
C VAL A 336 23.88 -8.96 7.77
N ASN A 337 24.21 -9.69 6.69
CA ASN A 337 25.40 -10.53 6.53
C ASN A 337 25.43 -11.85 7.33
N GLU A 338 24.38 -12.20 8.08
CA GLU A 338 24.25 -13.53 8.66
C GLU A 338 23.70 -14.54 7.63
N PRO A 339 24.01 -15.85 7.78
CA PRO A 339 23.39 -16.91 7.00
C PRO A 339 21.87 -16.78 6.92
N PHE A 340 21.31 -17.03 5.74
CA PHE A 340 19.88 -16.93 5.44
C PHE A 340 19.26 -15.53 5.55
N TYR A 341 20.06 -14.47 5.69
CA TYR A 341 19.58 -13.09 5.50
C TYR A 341 19.17 -12.85 4.04
N GLY A 342 18.13 -12.03 3.84
CA GLY A 342 17.56 -11.71 2.53
C GLY A 342 16.44 -12.64 2.09
N GLN A 343 15.86 -13.41 3.02
CA GLN A 343 14.67 -14.22 2.77
C GLN A 343 13.37 -13.40 2.84
N ASP A 344 12.23 -14.01 2.52
CA ASP A 344 10.93 -13.32 2.40
C ASP A 344 10.62 -12.42 3.61
N ALA A 345 10.75 -12.97 4.82
CA ALA A 345 10.49 -12.28 6.09
C ALA A 345 11.40 -11.07 6.37
N ASN A 346 12.49 -10.88 5.62
CA ASN A 346 13.35 -9.70 5.77
C ASN A 346 12.82 -8.47 5.01
N TYR A 347 11.86 -8.66 4.12
CA TYR A 347 11.26 -7.59 3.34
C TYR A 347 9.78 -7.49 3.62
N ASN A 348 9.24 -6.32 3.36
CA ASN A 348 7.85 -6.06 3.56
C ASN A 348 7.19 -5.77 2.22
N GLY A 349 6.05 -6.41 1.98
CA GLY A 349 5.18 -6.15 0.84
C GLY A 349 3.81 -5.64 1.25
N ASN A 350 2.88 -5.63 0.29
CA ASN A 350 1.49 -5.27 0.54
C ASN A 350 0.78 -6.42 1.27
N LEU A 351 0.79 -6.41 2.61
CA LEU A 351 0.14 -7.44 3.42
C LEU A 351 -1.30 -7.71 2.96
N PRO A 352 -1.74 -8.99 2.88
CA PRO A 352 -3.12 -9.31 2.52
C PRO A 352 -4.12 -8.53 3.38
N SER A 353 -5.07 -7.86 2.73
CA SER A 353 -6.07 -7.04 3.40
C SER A 353 -7.41 -7.21 2.71
N TYR A 354 -8.41 -7.62 3.49
CA TYR A 354 -9.72 -8.01 2.98
C TYR A 354 -10.85 -7.32 3.75
N ILE A 355 -11.97 -7.07 3.06
CA ILE A 355 -13.24 -6.66 3.67
C ILE A 355 -14.29 -7.70 3.29
N ASN A 356 -14.94 -8.31 4.30
CA ASN A 356 -16.14 -9.09 4.06
C ASN A 356 -17.33 -8.13 3.88
N ASN A 357 -17.93 -8.11 2.68
CA ASN A 357 -19.04 -7.22 2.37
C ASN A 357 -20.40 -7.73 2.90
N ASN A 358 -20.40 -8.85 3.64
CA ASN A 358 -21.58 -9.48 4.25
C ASN A 358 -22.71 -9.82 3.25
N ASN A 359 -22.34 -10.05 1.99
CA ASN A 359 -23.25 -10.40 0.89
C ASN A 359 -22.71 -11.55 0.02
N GLY A 360 -21.80 -12.36 0.60
CA GLY A 360 -21.10 -13.45 -0.10
C GLY A 360 -19.92 -12.99 -0.96
N THR A 361 -19.50 -11.73 -0.86
CA THR A 361 -18.33 -11.19 -1.56
C THR A 361 -17.27 -10.63 -0.61
N ILE A 362 -16.01 -10.74 -1.02
CA ILE A 362 -14.83 -10.25 -0.29
C ILE A 362 -14.10 -9.23 -1.15
N THR A 363 -13.93 -8.01 -0.66
CA THR A 363 -13.09 -7.00 -1.31
C THR A 363 -11.64 -7.20 -0.90
N ASP A 364 -10.73 -7.25 -1.86
CA ASP A 364 -9.28 -7.25 -1.65
C ASP A 364 -8.75 -5.81 -1.79
N ASN A 365 -8.32 -5.24 -0.66
CA ASN A 365 -7.92 -3.84 -0.57
C ASN A 365 -6.58 -3.56 -1.26
N VAL A 366 -5.76 -4.60 -1.49
CA VAL A 366 -4.48 -4.45 -2.18
C VAL A 366 -4.72 -4.46 -3.69
N THR A 367 -5.40 -5.48 -4.20
CA THR A 367 -5.53 -5.69 -5.65
C THR A 367 -6.64 -4.88 -6.30
N GLY A 368 -7.60 -4.40 -5.50
CA GLY A 368 -8.84 -3.80 -6.00
C GLY A 368 -9.80 -4.81 -6.65
N LEU A 369 -9.55 -6.11 -6.46
CA LEU A 369 -10.44 -7.18 -6.89
C LEU A 369 -11.52 -7.43 -5.85
N ILE A 370 -12.67 -7.95 -6.31
CA ILE A 370 -13.73 -8.45 -5.43
C ILE A 370 -13.96 -9.91 -5.78
N TRP A 371 -14.02 -10.75 -4.76
CA TRP A 371 -14.03 -12.20 -4.84
C TRP A 371 -15.34 -12.78 -4.32
N GLN A 372 -15.77 -13.89 -4.90
CA GLN A 372 -16.76 -14.77 -4.28
C GLN A 372 -16.16 -15.39 -3.01
N GLN A 373 -16.92 -15.38 -1.91
CA GLN A 373 -16.49 -15.94 -0.62
C GLN A 373 -16.47 -17.48 -0.60
N ASP A 374 -17.48 -18.14 -1.17
CA ASP A 374 -17.65 -19.60 -1.15
C ASP A 374 -17.62 -20.20 -2.56
N MET A 375 -16.71 -21.15 -2.79
CA MET A 375 -16.56 -21.83 -4.09
C MET A 375 -17.69 -22.83 -4.39
N GLY A 376 -18.33 -23.38 -3.37
CA GLY A 376 -19.30 -24.46 -3.52
C GLY A 376 -18.65 -25.74 -4.05
N VAL A 377 -19.30 -26.41 -5.01
CA VAL A 377 -18.90 -27.74 -5.51
C VAL A 377 -18.00 -27.67 -6.75
N LYS A 378 -17.27 -28.77 -7.00
CA LYS A 378 -16.46 -28.94 -8.21
C LYS A 378 -17.31 -28.92 -9.48
N MET A 379 -16.80 -28.30 -10.54
CA MET A 379 -17.41 -28.26 -11.87
C MET A 379 -16.36 -28.24 -12.99
N THR A 380 -16.81 -28.49 -14.20
CA THR A 380 -15.98 -28.35 -15.41
C THR A 380 -15.64 -26.87 -15.64
N LEU A 381 -14.60 -26.60 -16.42
CA LEU A 381 -14.23 -25.22 -16.76
C LEU A 381 -15.36 -24.49 -17.51
N ASP A 382 -16.03 -25.17 -18.43
CA ASP A 382 -17.09 -24.58 -19.25
C ASP A 382 -18.33 -24.25 -18.38
N GLU A 383 -18.67 -25.11 -17.41
CA GLU A 383 -19.68 -24.83 -16.38
C GLU A 383 -19.30 -23.63 -15.51
N ALA A 384 -18.03 -23.51 -15.09
CA ALA A 384 -17.55 -22.38 -14.29
C ALA A 384 -17.65 -21.05 -15.05
N ILE A 385 -17.27 -21.02 -16.34
CA ILE A 385 -17.40 -19.85 -17.21
C ILE A 385 -18.88 -19.46 -17.37
N LYS A 386 -19.77 -20.44 -17.57
CA LYS A 386 -21.21 -20.19 -17.67
C LYS A 386 -21.78 -19.67 -16.35
N LYS A 387 -21.34 -20.21 -15.22
CA LYS A 387 -21.76 -19.75 -13.89
C LYS A 387 -21.31 -18.31 -13.63
N ALA A 388 -20.06 -17.97 -13.98
CA ALA A 388 -19.54 -16.62 -13.85
C ALA A 388 -20.39 -15.60 -14.61
N LYS A 389 -20.64 -15.84 -15.91
CA LYS A 389 -21.41 -14.95 -16.79
C LYS A 389 -22.86 -14.71 -16.33
N ASN A 390 -23.46 -15.69 -15.65
CA ASN A 390 -24.85 -15.63 -15.21
C ASN A 390 -24.99 -15.27 -13.71
N SER A 391 -23.88 -15.00 -13.02
CA SER A 391 -23.90 -14.68 -11.59
C SER A 391 -24.43 -13.27 -11.35
N ASN A 392 -25.29 -13.12 -10.34
CA ASN A 392 -25.69 -11.83 -9.75
C ASN A 392 -25.23 -11.72 -8.28
N LEU A 393 -24.17 -12.44 -7.91
CA LEU A 393 -23.66 -12.49 -6.54
C LEU A 393 -23.31 -11.06 -6.05
N GLY A 394 -23.75 -10.73 -4.84
CA GLY A 394 -23.55 -9.39 -4.25
C GLY A 394 -24.23 -8.24 -5.03
N GLY A 395 -25.13 -8.53 -5.97
CA GLY A 395 -25.77 -7.53 -6.83
C GLY A 395 -24.95 -7.12 -8.06
N PHE A 396 -23.90 -7.88 -8.40
CA PHE A 396 -23.00 -7.59 -9.53
C PHE A 396 -23.12 -8.62 -10.63
N ASN A 397 -22.97 -8.20 -11.89
CA ASN A 397 -23.21 -9.01 -13.09
C ASN A 397 -22.01 -9.12 -14.05
N ASP A 398 -20.83 -8.65 -13.63
CA ASP A 398 -19.56 -8.63 -14.38
C ASP A 398 -18.54 -9.65 -13.80
N TRP A 399 -19.04 -10.73 -13.20
CA TRP A 399 -18.21 -11.81 -12.68
C TRP A 399 -17.52 -12.60 -13.80
N ARG A 400 -16.26 -12.97 -13.56
CA ARG A 400 -15.46 -13.85 -14.44
C ARG A 400 -14.78 -14.95 -13.65
N VAL A 401 -14.29 -15.96 -14.38
CA VAL A 401 -13.30 -16.90 -13.85
C VAL A 401 -11.96 -16.16 -13.81
N PRO A 402 -11.23 -16.18 -12.68
CA PRO A 402 -9.98 -15.46 -12.48
C PRO A 402 -8.86 -16.01 -13.34
N THR A 403 -7.93 -15.14 -13.75
CA THR A 403 -6.64 -15.56 -14.29
C THR A 403 -5.80 -16.24 -13.22
N ILE A 404 -4.74 -16.95 -13.63
CA ILE A 404 -3.83 -17.58 -12.66
C ILE A 404 -3.09 -16.53 -11.79
N LYS A 405 -2.80 -15.34 -12.33
CA LYS A 405 -2.19 -14.23 -11.58
C LYS A 405 -3.14 -13.66 -10.53
N GLU A 406 -4.42 -13.54 -10.87
CA GLU A 406 -5.46 -13.12 -9.91
C GLU A 406 -5.64 -14.19 -8.82
N LEU A 407 -5.82 -15.47 -9.16
CA LEU A 407 -6.01 -16.51 -8.13
C LEU A 407 -4.81 -16.61 -7.18
N TYR A 408 -3.61 -16.52 -7.72
CA TYR A 408 -2.39 -16.63 -6.92
C TYR A 408 -2.19 -15.43 -5.99
N SER A 409 -2.88 -14.29 -6.21
CA SER A 409 -2.83 -13.17 -5.25
C SER A 409 -3.39 -13.54 -3.87
N LEU A 410 -4.31 -14.53 -3.82
CA LEU A 410 -4.94 -15.02 -2.60
C LEU A 410 -4.08 -16.02 -1.81
N ILE A 411 -2.99 -16.55 -2.38
CA ILE A 411 -2.19 -17.57 -1.69
C ILE A 411 -1.51 -16.95 -0.46
N GLN A 412 -1.55 -17.63 0.69
CA GLN A 412 -0.78 -17.27 1.88
C GLN A 412 0.24 -18.36 2.17
N PHE A 413 1.53 -18.02 2.16
CA PHE A 413 2.60 -19.00 2.36
C PHE A 413 2.86 -19.32 3.84
N THR A 414 2.01 -18.81 4.73
CA THR A 414 1.87 -19.29 6.12
C THR A 414 1.14 -20.62 6.20
N GLY A 415 0.40 -21.02 5.16
CA GLY A 415 -0.25 -22.33 5.09
C GLY A 415 0.74 -23.50 5.21
N LYS A 416 0.25 -24.65 5.69
CA LYS A 416 1.07 -25.82 5.99
C LYS A 416 0.38 -27.11 5.59
N VAL A 417 1.10 -28.00 4.93
CA VAL A 417 0.60 -29.30 4.49
C VAL A 417 1.58 -30.42 4.86
N LYS A 418 1.05 -31.59 5.22
CA LYS A 418 1.84 -32.79 5.50
C LYS A 418 1.36 -33.95 4.65
N GLY A 419 2.03 -34.17 3.51
CA GLY A 419 1.64 -35.19 2.56
C GLY A 419 0.28 -34.86 1.94
N ALA A 420 -0.74 -35.66 2.24
CA ALA A 420 -2.10 -35.45 1.75
C ALA A 420 -3.00 -34.70 2.75
N LYS A 421 -2.50 -34.38 3.95
CA LYS A 421 -3.26 -33.77 5.04
C LYS A 421 -3.00 -32.26 5.11
N ALA A 422 -4.07 -31.48 5.07
CA ALA A 422 -4.07 -30.06 5.33
C ALA A 422 -3.84 -29.82 6.84
N ILE A 423 -2.87 -28.97 7.18
CA ILE A 423 -2.67 -28.53 8.57
C ILE A 423 -3.22 -27.12 8.70
N GLU A 424 -2.76 -26.22 7.83
CA GLU A 424 -3.23 -24.84 7.68
C GLU A 424 -3.37 -24.56 6.18
N MET A 425 -4.47 -23.95 5.76
CA MET A 425 -4.68 -23.69 4.33
C MET A 425 -3.83 -22.51 3.88
N PHE A 426 -3.38 -22.53 2.63
CA PHE A 426 -2.63 -21.46 1.98
C PHE A 426 -3.54 -20.32 1.50
N ILE A 427 -4.56 -19.97 2.30
CA ILE A 427 -5.53 -18.90 2.04
C ILE A 427 -6.13 -18.44 3.38
N ASP A 428 -6.52 -17.17 3.47
CA ASP A 428 -7.14 -16.63 4.69
C ASP A 428 -8.56 -17.18 4.91
N THR A 429 -8.67 -18.18 5.77
CA THR A 429 -9.95 -18.85 6.08
C THR A 429 -10.91 -18.00 6.91
N ASN A 430 -10.50 -16.83 7.41
CA ASN A 430 -11.43 -15.89 8.03
C ASN A 430 -12.31 -15.18 6.99
N TYR A 431 -11.84 -15.09 5.76
CA TYR A 431 -12.55 -14.43 4.66
C TYR A 431 -13.05 -15.42 3.61
N PHE A 432 -12.29 -16.48 3.32
CA PHE A 432 -12.59 -17.39 2.22
C PHE A 432 -12.99 -18.78 2.70
N ASN A 433 -14.15 -19.24 2.24
CA ASN A 433 -14.58 -20.61 2.44
C ASN A 433 -13.83 -21.48 1.41
N GLN A 434 -12.82 -22.20 1.87
CA GLN A 434 -12.00 -23.09 1.06
C GLN A 434 -12.35 -24.55 1.38
N PRO A 435 -13.06 -25.27 0.48
CA PRO A 435 -13.32 -26.69 0.64
C PRO A 435 -12.05 -27.53 0.44
N LEU A 436 -12.01 -28.69 1.10
CA LEU A 436 -11.04 -29.76 0.89
C LEU A 436 -11.54 -30.76 -0.16
N GLY A 437 -10.71 -31.71 -0.56
CA GLY A 437 -11.17 -32.89 -1.30
C GLY A 437 -12.07 -33.79 -0.44
N ASP A 438 -12.99 -34.49 -1.09
CA ASP A 438 -14.02 -35.31 -0.46
C ASP A 438 -13.50 -36.73 -0.15
N THR A 439 -13.11 -36.95 1.11
CA THR A 439 -12.55 -38.23 1.56
C THR A 439 -13.57 -39.36 1.59
N GLU A 440 -14.87 -39.06 1.68
CA GLU A 440 -15.94 -40.07 1.58
C GLU A 440 -16.04 -40.63 0.14
N LYS A 441 -15.64 -39.83 -0.86
CA LYS A 441 -15.54 -40.25 -2.26
C LYS A 441 -14.16 -40.78 -2.66
N GLY A 442 -13.28 -40.99 -1.69
CA GLY A 442 -11.92 -41.51 -1.91
C GLY A 442 -10.92 -40.47 -2.43
N GLU A 443 -11.27 -39.18 -2.37
CA GLU A 443 -10.32 -38.09 -2.63
C GLU A 443 -9.43 -37.84 -1.40
N ARG A 444 -8.30 -37.19 -1.59
CA ARG A 444 -7.44 -36.69 -0.51
C ARG A 444 -7.86 -35.26 -0.17
N GLU A 445 -7.53 -34.77 1.03
CA GLU A 445 -7.84 -33.38 1.40
C GLU A 445 -7.23 -32.36 0.41
N ILE A 446 -6.03 -32.67 -0.10
CA ILE A 446 -5.33 -31.86 -1.13
C ILE A 446 -5.95 -31.95 -2.54
N ASP A 447 -6.94 -32.81 -2.79
CA ASP A 447 -7.64 -32.91 -4.06
C ASP A 447 -8.69 -31.78 -4.19
N ALA A 448 -8.24 -30.54 -3.99
CA ALA A 448 -9.03 -29.32 -3.92
C ALA A 448 -8.53 -28.23 -4.88
N GLN A 449 -8.12 -28.66 -6.08
CA GLN A 449 -7.63 -27.76 -7.11
C GLN A 449 -8.69 -26.74 -7.53
N THR A 450 -8.25 -25.54 -7.88
CA THR A 450 -9.11 -24.42 -8.31
C THR A 450 -8.77 -24.00 -9.73
N TRP A 451 -9.77 -24.03 -10.63
CA TRP A 451 -9.61 -23.60 -12.02
C TRP A 451 -9.27 -22.12 -12.13
N SER A 452 -8.32 -21.79 -13.00
CA SER A 452 -8.15 -20.44 -13.56
C SER A 452 -8.68 -20.36 -15.00
N SER A 453 -8.74 -19.16 -15.55
CA SER A 453 -8.99 -18.92 -16.97
C SER A 453 -7.72 -18.99 -17.83
N THR A 454 -6.56 -19.31 -17.25
CA THR A 454 -5.27 -19.31 -17.93
C THR A 454 -4.93 -20.71 -18.43
N ALA A 455 -5.11 -20.91 -19.74
CA ALA A 455 -4.68 -22.12 -20.43
C ALA A 455 -3.15 -22.19 -20.53
N TYR A 456 -2.59 -23.40 -20.41
CA TYR A 456 -1.22 -23.64 -20.84
C TYR A 456 -1.18 -23.71 -22.37
N VAL A 457 -0.26 -22.97 -22.97
CA VAL A 457 -0.12 -22.92 -24.44
C VAL A 457 0.52 -24.19 -25.02
N GLY A 458 1.28 -24.92 -24.21
CA GLY A 458 1.80 -26.24 -24.57
C GLY A 458 0.86 -27.37 -24.20
N ARG A 459 1.38 -28.60 -24.21
CA ARG A 459 0.67 -29.80 -23.78
C ARG A 459 1.49 -30.52 -22.71
N THR A 460 0.80 -31.22 -21.83
CA THR A 460 1.46 -31.91 -20.72
C THR A 460 1.10 -33.40 -20.71
N MET A 461 1.92 -34.22 -20.05
CA MET A 461 1.66 -35.63 -19.84
C MET A 461 1.36 -36.38 -21.16
N ARG A 462 0.11 -36.79 -21.39
CA ARG A 462 -0.28 -37.58 -22.57
C ARG A 462 -0.69 -36.70 -23.74
N ASN A 463 0.04 -35.61 -23.96
CA ASN A 463 -0.33 -34.58 -24.93
C ASN A 463 -1.68 -33.92 -24.60
N ASP A 464 -1.99 -33.83 -23.30
CA ASP A 464 -3.25 -33.34 -22.78
C ASP A 464 -3.33 -31.82 -22.91
N GLU A 465 -4.51 -31.31 -23.26
CA GLU A 465 -4.83 -29.88 -23.15
C GLU A 465 -4.94 -29.52 -21.68
N THR A 466 -4.28 -28.44 -21.28
CA THR A 466 -4.00 -28.18 -19.89
C THR A 466 -4.33 -26.74 -19.50
N ILE A 467 -4.89 -26.58 -18.30
CA ILE A 467 -5.24 -25.30 -17.71
C ILE A 467 -4.48 -25.16 -16.41
N PHE A 468 -3.89 -24.00 -16.14
CA PHE A 468 -3.27 -23.75 -14.86
C PHE A 468 -4.33 -23.59 -13.78
N GLY A 469 -4.08 -24.18 -12.61
CA GLY A 469 -4.90 -24.00 -11.42
C GLY A 469 -4.05 -23.73 -10.19
N VAL A 470 -4.67 -23.14 -9.18
CA VAL A 470 -4.09 -22.99 -7.83
C VAL A 470 -4.70 -24.05 -6.92
N ASN A 471 -3.91 -24.58 -6.01
CA ASN A 471 -4.42 -25.41 -4.93
C ASN A 471 -4.09 -24.75 -3.58
N PHE A 472 -5.09 -24.14 -2.96
CA PHE A 472 -4.96 -23.46 -1.68
C PHE A 472 -4.80 -24.41 -0.49
N VAL A 473 -4.80 -25.72 -0.71
CA VAL A 473 -4.53 -26.72 0.33
C VAL A 473 -3.06 -27.13 0.35
N ASP A 474 -2.41 -27.17 -0.82
CA ASP A 474 -0.99 -27.58 -0.95
C ASP A 474 -0.06 -26.47 -1.48
N GLY A 475 -0.56 -25.24 -1.64
CA GLY A 475 0.23 -24.05 -1.91
C GLY A 475 0.89 -24.00 -3.29
N ARG A 476 0.26 -24.53 -4.34
CA ARG A 476 0.90 -24.71 -5.67
C ARG A 476 0.12 -24.19 -6.87
N ILE A 477 0.87 -23.78 -7.90
CA ILE A 477 0.39 -23.67 -9.29
C ILE A 477 0.80 -24.91 -10.08
N LYS A 478 -0.16 -25.60 -10.70
CA LYS A 478 0.11 -26.72 -11.61
C LYS A 478 -0.77 -26.62 -12.85
N GLY A 479 -0.29 -27.16 -13.95
CA GLY A 479 -1.10 -27.46 -15.12
C GLY A 479 -1.89 -28.74 -14.89
N TYR A 480 -3.21 -28.64 -15.05
CA TYR A 480 -4.11 -29.77 -14.95
C TYR A 480 -4.77 -30.08 -16.31
N PRO A 481 -4.83 -31.35 -16.73
CA PRO A 481 -5.56 -31.75 -17.93
C PRO A 481 -7.03 -31.30 -17.88
N LYS A 482 -7.54 -30.73 -18.98
CA LYS A 482 -8.97 -30.40 -19.13
C LYS A 482 -9.83 -31.66 -19.10
N TYR A 483 -9.31 -32.78 -19.62
CA TYR A 483 -10.01 -34.05 -19.70
C TYR A 483 -9.29 -35.13 -18.88
N ASN A 484 -10.06 -36.07 -18.35
CA ASN A 484 -9.54 -37.23 -17.66
C ASN A 484 -8.86 -38.16 -18.68
N PRO A 485 -7.57 -38.48 -18.53
CA PRO A 485 -6.82 -39.25 -19.52
C PRO A 485 -7.21 -40.74 -19.60
N ARG A 486 -8.11 -41.22 -18.73
CA ARG A 486 -8.65 -42.60 -18.75
C ARG A 486 -10.05 -42.66 -19.34
N THR A 487 -10.90 -41.69 -19.01
CA THR A 487 -12.32 -41.71 -19.39
C THR A 487 -12.66 -40.72 -20.50
N SER A 488 -11.76 -39.80 -20.83
CA SER A 488 -11.97 -38.65 -21.74
C SER A 488 -13.08 -37.68 -21.30
N ALA A 489 -13.68 -37.88 -20.12
CA ALA A 489 -14.64 -36.95 -19.55
C ALA A 489 -13.94 -35.66 -19.09
N GLU A 490 -14.64 -34.53 -19.11
CA GLU A 490 -14.12 -33.27 -18.57
C GLU A 490 -13.81 -33.41 -17.06
N ASN A 491 -12.64 -32.91 -16.67
CA ASN A 491 -12.26 -32.88 -15.26
C ASN A 491 -13.06 -31.79 -14.52
N LYS A 492 -13.42 -32.10 -13.27
CA LYS A 492 -14.12 -31.17 -12.38
C LYS A 492 -13.18 -30.73 -11.27
N MET A 493 -13.13 -29.42 -11.03
CA MET A 493 -12.34 -28.80 -9.97
C MET A 493 -13.15 -27.69 -9.29
N TYR A 494 -12.69 -27.21 -8.14
CA TYR A 494 -13.27 -26.01 -7.54
C TYR A 494 -13.00 -24.80 -8.43
N PHE A 495 -13.73 -23.71 -8.21
CA PHE A 495 -13.56 -22.45 -8.92
C PHE A 495 -14.04 -21.32 -8.01
N ARG A 496 -13.50 -20.12 -8.20
CA ARG A 496 -13.90 -18.92 -7.45
C ARG A 496 -14.18 -17.82 -8.46
N LEU A 497 -15.26 -17.05 -8.27
CA LEU A 497 -15.53 -15.89 -9.12
C LEU A 497 -14.75 -14.66 -8.68
N VAL A 498 -14.37 -13.82 -9.64
CA VAL A 498 -13.72 -12.53 -9.40
C VAL A 498 -14.33 -11.43 -10.27
N ARG A 499 -14.28 -10.19 -9.79
CA ARG A 499 -14.64 -8.95 -10.51
C ARG A 499 -13.69 -7.81 -10.11
N GLY A 500 -13.84 -6.63 -10.72
CA GLY A 500 -12.96 -5.49 -10.46
C GLY A 500 -11.67 -5.51 -11.31
N ASN A 501 -10.62 -4.84 -10.81
CA ASN A 501 -9.36 -4.53 -11.51
C ASN A 501 -8.99 -5.49 -12.67
N THR A 502 -9.30 -5.10 -13.90
CA THR A 502 -9.00 -5.90 -15.11
C THR A 502 -7.56 -5.76 -15.60
N GLU A 503 -6.78 -4.86 -15.00
CA GLU A 503 -5.37 -4.63 -15.32
C GLU A 503 -4.44 -5.46 -14.43
N TYR A 504 -4.97 -6.05 -13.35
CA TYR A 504 -4.20 -6.94 -12.49
C TYR A 504 -3.61 -8.11 -13.29
N GLY A 505 -2.31 -8.37 -13.13
CA GLY A 505 -1.62 -9.39 -13.90
C GLY A 505 -0.97 -8.92 -15.20
N LYS A 506 -1.23 -7.66 -15.63
CA LYS A 506 -0.62 -7.07 -16.83
C LYS A 506 0.58 -6.22 -16.44
N ASN A 507 1.77 -6.63 -16.90
CA ASN A 507 3.01 -5.90 -16.65
C ASN A 507 3.17 -4.71 -17.60
N ASN A 508 3.99 -3.73 -17.21
CA ASN A 508 4.42 -2.60 -18.04
C ASN A 508 5.95 -2.53 -18.04
N PHE A 509 6.58 -3.42 -18.81
CA PHE A 509 8.02 -3.56 -18.86
C PHE A 509 8.71 -2.51 -19.73
N ILE A 510 9.77 -1.91 -19.20
CA ILE A 510 10.68 -1.00 -19.90
C ILE A 510 12.11 -1.50 -19.71
N ASP A 511 12.80 -1.80 -20.81
CA ASP A 511 14.24 -2.07 -20.81
C ASP A 511 15.00 -0.77 -20.62
N ASN A 512 15.68 -0.63 -19.49
CA ASN A 512 16.42 0.57 -19.10
C ASN A 512 17.76 0.70 -19.85
N LYS A 513 18.13 -0.30 -20.66
CA LYS A 513 19.37 -0.35 -21.46
C LYS A 513 20.65 -0.33 -20.64
N ASP A 514 20.58 -0.86 -19.43
CA ASP A 514 21.63 -0.91 -18.42
C ASP A 514 21.65 -2.27 -17.69
N GLY A 515 21.15 -3.32 -18.35
CA GLY A 515 21.03 -4.64 -17.72
C GLY A 515 19.85 -4.78 -16.76
N THR A 516 18.98 -3.77 -16.64
CA THR A 516 17.75 -3.84 -15.82
C THR A 516 16.47 -3.63 -16.63
N VAL A 517 15.35 -4.14 -16.11
CA VAL A 517 14.00 -3.98 -16.66
C VAL A 517 13.08 -3.44 -15.57
N SER A 518 12.50 -2.27 -15.77
CA SER A 518 11.48 -1.70 -14.88
C SER A 518 10.11 -2.24 -15.24
N ASP A 519 9.32 -2.64 -14.25
CA ASP A 519 7.90 -2.92 -14.38
C ASP A 519 7.07 -1.87 -13.64
N TYR A 520 6.61 -0.87 -14.39
CA TYR A 520 5.82 0.22 -13.81
C TYR A 520 4.40 -0.20 -13.42
N ALA A 521 3.95 -1.40 -13.79
CA ALA A 521 2.66 -1.91 -13.34
C ALA A 521 2.73 -2.48 -11.91
N THR A 522 3.91 -2.92 -11.46
CA THR A 522 4.14 -3.52 -10.12
C THR A 522 4.99 -2.63 -9.21
N GLY A 523 5.72 -1.66 -9.78
CA GLY A 523 6.66 -0.82 -9.04
C GLY A 523 8.03 -1.47 -8.81
N LEU A 524 8.29 -2.59 -9.48
CA LEU A 524 9.51 -3.38 -9.31
C LEU A 524 10.48 -3.16 -10.47
N MET A 525 11.77 -3.27 -10.19
CA MET A 525 12.84 -3.31 -11.20
C MET A 525 13.58 -4.64 -11.06
N TRP A 526 13.88 -5.23 -12.20
CA TRP A 526 14.38 -6.59 -12.33
C TRP A 526 15.74 -6.63 -13.00
N GLN A 527 16.58 -7.57 -12.59
CA GLN A 527 17.74 -7.98 -13.36
C GLN A 527 17.27 -8.50 -14.74
N LYS A 528 17.85 -8.00 -15.83
CA LYS A 528 17.42 -8.35 -17.21
C LYS A 528 17.92 -9.72 -17.66
N ALA A 529 19.15 -10.09 -17.32
CA ALA A 529 19.75 -11.39 -17.63
C ALA A 529 20.12 -12.11 -16.33
N ASP A 530 19.79 -13.40 -16.19
CA ASP A 530 20.39 -14.20 -15.12
C ASP A 530 21.88 -14.42 -15.37
N ASP A 531 22.62 -14.85 -14.35
CA ASP A 531 24.07 -15.01 -14.44
C ASP A 531 24.53 -16.41 -14.90
N GLY A 532 23.59 -17.27 -15.28
CA GLY A 532 23.90 -18.61 -15.77
C GLY A 532 24.27 -19.64 -14.71
N VAL A 533 24.16 -19.32 -13.41
CA VAL A 533 24.64 -20.18 -12.32
C VAL A 533 23.49 -20.67 -11.45
N GLY A 534 23.33 -22.00 -11.39
CA GLY A 534 22.44 -22.65 -10.43
C GLY A 534 23.06 -22.69 -9.04
N ARG A 535 22.27 -22.38 -8.01
CA ARG A 535 22.69 -22.25 -6.61
C ARG A 535 21.74 -22.96 -5.67
N ASN A 536 22.23 -23.39 -4.51
CA ASN A 536 21.32 -23.76 -3.42
C ASN A 536 20.60 -22.49 -2.89
N TRP A 537 19.67 -22.65 -1.97
CA TRP A 537 18.83 -21.54 -1.53
C TRP A 537 19.60 -20.48 -0.74
N GLU A 538 20.47 -20.86 0.19
CA GLU A 538 21.29 -19.91 0.96
C GLU A 538 22.26 -19.10 0.08
N GLU A 539 22.91 -19.77 -0.88
CA GLU A 539 23.76 -19.14 -1.88
C GLU A 539 22.98 -18.18 -2.78
N ALA A 540 21.71 -18.50 -3.10
CA ALA A 540 20.84 -17.64 -3.88
C ALA A 540 20.47 -16.35 -3.14
N LEU A 541 20.15 -16.44 -1.84
CA LEU A 541 19.93 -15.28 -0.97
C LEU A 541 21.19 -14.41 -0.91
N THR A 542 22.33 -15.05 -0.64
CA THR A 542 23.63 -14.37 -0.55
C THR A 542 24.02 -13.70 -1.87
N TYR A 543 23.79 -14.36 -3.00
CA TYR A 543 24.04 -13.77 -4.32
C TYR A 543 23.21 -12.51 -4.55
N ALA A 544 21.93 -12.53 -4.17
CA ALA A 544 21.05 -11.41 -4.38
C ALA A 544 21.45 -10.18 -3.55
N GLU A 545 21.76 -10.36 -2.27
CA GLU A 545 22.19 -9.27 -1.38
C GLU A 545 23.53 -8.66 -1.76
N ASN A 546 24.41 -9.45 -2.37
CA ASN A 546 25.71 -8.98 -2.82
C ASN A 546 25.72 -8.49 -4.27
N LEU A 547 24.59 -8.58 -4.98
CA LEU A 547 24.51 -8.16 -6.37
C LEU A 547 24.71 -6.64 -6.46
N GLN A 548 25.73 -6.23 -7.19
CA GLN A 548 25.92 -4.85 -7.62
C GLN A 548 25.66 -4.81 -9.13
N LEU A 549 24.52 -4.26 -9.50
CA LEU A 549 24.15 -4.06 -10.89
C LEU A 549 23.85 -2.58 -11.09
N GLU A 550 24.58 -1.96 -12.01
CA GLU A 550 24.63 -0.51 -12.20
C GLU A 550 25.06 0.23 -10.93
N LYS A 551 24.25 1.16 -10.44
CA LYS A 551 24.50 1.94 -9.21
C LYS A 551 23.73 1.42 -8.00
N ASN A 552 23.06 0.28 -8.18
CA ASN A 552 22.06 -0.23 -7.27
C ASN A 552 22.63 -1.41 -6.49
N THR A 553 22.47 -1.37 -5.16
CA THR A 553 23.03 -2.34 -4.20
C THR A 553 21.97 -2.91 -3.25
N ASP A 554 20.70 -2.59 -3.49
CA ASP A 554 19.51 -2.98 -2.74
C ASP A 554 18.72 -4.07 -3.49
N TRP A 555 19.44 -4.92 -4.22
CA TRP A 555 18.90 -6.09 -4.88
C TRP A 555 18.59 -7.17 -3.87
N ARG A 556 17.51 -7.91 -4.12
CA ARG A 556 17.08 -9.03 -3.27
C ARG A 556 16.51 -10.16 -4.11
N LEU A 557 16.43 -11.34 -3.50
CA LEU A 557 15.74 -12.48 -4.10
C LEU A 557 14.22 -12.21 -4.03
N PRO A 558 13.48 -12.30 -5.15
CA PRO A 558 12.05 -12.04 -5.16
C PRO A 558 11.31 -13.07 -4.32
N ASN A 559 10.23 -12.66 -3.66
CA ASN A 559 9.33 -13.61 -3.05
C ASN A 559 8.49 -14.35 -4.10
N ALA A 560 7.74 -15.37 -3.67
CA ALA A 560 6.95 -16.23 -4.55
C ALA A 560 5.94 -15.46 -5.42
N LYS A 561 5.34 -14.39 -4.92
CA LYS A 561 4.33 -13.60 -5.66
C LYS A 561 4.97 -12.60 -6.61
N GLU A 562 6.12 -12.04 -6.24
CA GLU A 562 6.90 -11.17 -7.12
C GLU A 562 7.44 -11.94 -8.31
N LEU A 563 8.07 -13.10 -8.11
CA LEU A 563 8.61 -13.87 -9.23
C LEU A 563 7.49 -14.37 -10.17
N GLN A 564 6.32 -14.72 -9.62
CA GLN A 564 5.14 -15.06 -10.43
C GLN A 564 4.69 -13.91 -11.33
N SER A 565 4.86 -12.67 -10.88
CA SER A 565 4.37 -11.49 -11.58
C SER A 565 5.00 -11.33 -12.97
N ILE A 566 6.22 -11.82 -13.19
CA ILE A 566 6.93 -11.76 -14.47
C ILE A 566 6.77 -13.02 -15.33
N VAL A 567 6.06 -14.04 -14.85
CA VAL A 567 5.73 -15.22 -15.67
C VAL A 567 4.78 -14.81 -16.79
N ASP A 568 5.14 -15.19 -18.01
CA ASP A 568 4.33 -15.01 -19.22
C ASP A 568 3.75 -16.36 -19.66
N TYR A 569 2.51 -16.61 -19.21
CA TYR A 569 1.78 -17.85 -19.50
C TYR A 569 1.38 -18.01 -20.97
N SER A 570 1.61 -17.00 -21.82
CA SER A 570 1.42 -17.13 -23.27
C SER A 570 2.62 -17.75 -24.01
N ARG A 571 3.70 -18.05 -23.28
CA ARG A 571 4.98 -18.51 -23.82
C ARG A 571 5.38 -19.84 -23.20
N SER A 572 6.00 -20.71 -24.00
CA SER A 572 6.58 -21.96 -23.50
C SER A 572 7.65 -22.51 -24.46
N PRO A 573 8.52 -23.42 -23.98
CA PRO A 573 9.48 -24.08 -24.87
C PRO A 573 8.82 -24.82 -26.04
N GLN A 574 7.65 -25.43 -25.81
CA GLN A 574 6.90 -26.19 -26.81
C GLN A 574 6.26 -25.31 -27.90
N THR A 575 5.80 -24.12 -27.52
CA THR A 575 4.94 -23.31 -28.41
C THR A 575 5.70 -22.17 -29.06
N THR A 576 6.49 -21.44 -28.27
CA THR A 576 7.19 -20.23 -28.69
C THR A 576 8.70 -20.41 -28.76
N ASN A 577 9.20 -21.63 -28.48
CA ASN A 577 10.64 -21.93 -28.43
C ASN A 577 11.40 -20.97 -27.49
N SER A 578 10.77 -20.62 -26.37
CA SER A 578 11.23 -19.58 -25.44
C SER A 578 10.86 -19.93 -24.01
N PRO A 579 11.47 -19.30 -23.00
CA PRO A 579 11.01 -19.43 -21.62
C PRO A 579 9.63 -18.76 -21.44
N ALA A 580 8.92 -19.13 -20.38
CA ALA A 580 7.64 -18.55 -19.95
C ALA A 580 7.81 -17.18 -19.27
N ILE A 581 8.49 -16.26 -19.95
CA ILE A 581 8.76 -14.88 -19.52
C ILE A 581 8.81 -13.97 -20.75
N ASN A 582 8.48 -12.68 -20.58
CA ASN A 582 8.52 -11.70 -21.66
C ASN A 582 9.90 -11.68 -22.35
N ALA A 583 9.91 -11.56 -23.68
CA ALA A 583 11.12 -11.58 -24.51
C ALA A 583 12.13 -10.46 -24.20
N ILE A 584 11.74 -9.44 -23.42
CA ILE A 584 12.64 -8.40 -22.93
C ILE A 584 13.69 -8.95 -21.96
N PHE A 585 13.38 -10.06 -21.28
CA PHE A 585 14.30 -10.75 -20.38
C PHE A 585 15.15 -11.76 -21.13
N GLU A 586 16.41 -11.86 -20.72
CA GLU A 586 17.36 -12.84 -21.20
C GLU A 586 17.41 -13.98 -20.20
N THR A 587 17.26 -15.22 -20.66
CA THR A 587 17.24 -16.42 -19.80
C THR A 587 18.22 -17.46 -20.33
N THR A 588 19.10 -17.94 -19.46
CA THR A 588 20.06 -18.99 -19.77
C THR A 588 19.35 -20.27 -20.22
N LYS A 589 19.81 -20.86 -21.33
CA LYS A 589 19.37 -22.17 -21.78
C LYS A 589 20.15 -23.26 -21.05
N ILE A 590 19.46 -24.30 -20.62
CA ILE A 590 20.05 -25.47 -19.99
C ILE A 590 19.72 -26.73 -20.79
N LYS A 591 20.43 -27.81 -20.48
CA LYS A 591 20.02 -29.15 -20.90
C LYS A 591 19.10 -29.76 -19.84
N ASP A 592 18.06 -30.43 -20.29
CA ASP A 592 17.22 -31.22 -19.40
C ASP A 592 17.95 -32.49 -18.90
N PRO A 593 17.39 -33.25 -17.93
CA PRO A 593 18.01 -34.49 -17.44
C PRO A 593 18.19 -35.60 -18.50
N ALA A 594 17.59 -35.48 -19.68
CA ALA A 594 17.79 -36.37 -20.82
C ALA A 594 18.81 -35.81 -21.84
N GLY A 595 19.35 -34.61 -21.62
CA GLY A 595 20.36 -33.96 -22.46
C GLY A 595 19.80 -33.04 -23.55
N ASN A 596 18.48 -32.80 -23.59
CA ASN A 596 17.85 -31.97 -24.63
C ASN A 596 18.19 -30.49 -24.43
N ALA A 597 18.63 -29.81 -25.49
CA ALA A 597 19.23 -28.47 -25.43
C ALA A 597 18.23 -27.29 -25.54
N ASN A 598 16.92 -27.54 -25.41
CA ASN A 598 15.88 -26.52 -25.51
C ASN A 598 15.08 -26.35 -24.22
N GLN A 599 15.80 -26.34 -23.10
CA GLN A 599 15.19 -26.18 -21.78
C GLN A 599 15.69 -24.92 -21.08
N TYR A 600 14.89 -24.46 -20.12
CA TYR A 600 15.20 -23.31 -19.27
C TYR A 600 15.12 -23.71 -17.79
N PRO A 601 15.92 -23.07 -16.92
CA PRO A 601 16.01 -23.48 -15.53
C PRO A 601 14.77 -23.09 -14.73
N PHE A 602 14.71 -23.66 -13.53
CA PHE A 602 13.81 -23.17 -12.48
C PHE A 602 14.50 -22.04 -11.74
N PHE A 603 13.70 -21.10 -11.22
CA PHE A 603 14.20 -19.93 -10.52
C PHE A 603 13.74 -19.91 -9.07
N TRP A 604 14.68 -19.70 -8.16
CA TRP A 604 14.41 -19.59 -6.74
C TRP A 604 13.61 -18.35 -6.40
N THR A 605 12.86 -18.46 -5.31
CA THR A 605 12.27 -17.32 -4.59
C THR A 605 12.81 -17.31 -3.16
N SER A 606 12.63 -16.19 -2.47
CA SER A 606 12.97 -16.03 -1.06
C SER A 606 11.96 -16.68 -0.11
N THR A 607 10.91 -17.32 -0.63
CA THR A 607 9.78 -17.87 0.13
C THR A 607 9.99 -19.35 0.48
N THR A 608 9.90 -19.68 1.77
CA THR A 608 9.86 -21.08 2.25
C THR A 608 8.49 -21.70 1.99
N HIS A 609 8.45 -22.95 1.53
CA HIS A 609 7.20 -23.69 1.35
C HIS A 609 7.02 -24.69 2.50
N LEU A 610 6.03 -24.45 3.38
CA LEU A 610 5.75 -25.27 4.56
C LEU A 610 5.08 -26.62 4.21
N ASP A 611 5.82 -27.51 3.55
CA ASP A 611 5.36 -28.83 3.10
C ASP A 611 6.25 -29.97 3.60
N GLY A 612 5.61 -31.09 3.94
CA GLY A 612 6.25 -32.39 4.08
C GLY A 612 6.49 -32.79 5.53
N GLN A 613 7.38 -33.77 5.72
CA GLN A 613 7.73 -34.24 7.07
C GLN A 613 8.48 -33.18 7.86
N ASN A 614 9.48 -32.55 7.22
CA ASN A 614 10.09 -31.31 7.69
C ASN A 614 9.53 -30.15 6.86
N PRO A 615 8.61 -29.34 7.39
CA PRO A 615 7.97 -28.26 6.65
C PRO A 615 8.96 -27.14 6.28
N TYR A 616 10.10 -27.01 6.96
CA TYR A 616 11.02 -25.90 6.71
C TYR A 616 12.00 -26.19 5.58
N ALA A 617 12.05 -27.43 5.09
CA ALA A 617 13.15 -27.94 4.28
C ALA A 617 13.13 -27.56 2.81
N SER A 618 12.05 -26.93 2.34
CA SER A 618 11.86 -26.61 0.92
C SER A 618 11.58 -25.13 0.70
N ALA A 619 12.08 -24.58 -0.40
CA ALA A 619 11.76 -23.23 -0.86
C ALA A 619 10.98 -23.27 -2.16
N VAL A 620 10.25 -22.20 -2.46
CA VAL A 620 9.43 -22.09 -3.67
C VAL A 620 10.30 -21.76 -4.88
N TYR A 621 10.01 -22.40 -6.01
CA TYR A 621 10.57 -22.05 -7.32
C TYR A 621 9.47 -21.90 -8.38
N PHE A 622 9.80 -21.16 -9.46
CA PHE A 622 9.02 -21.12 -10.69
C PHE A 622 9.77 -21.76 -11.86
N ALA A 623 9.08 -22.61 -12.63
CA ALA A 623 9.63 -23.23 -13.82
C ALA A 623 9.43 -22.31 -15.04
N PHE A 624 10.46 -21.57 -15.46
CA PHE A 624 10.39 -20.79 -16.70
C PHE A 624 10.58 -21.67 -17.95
N GLY A 625 11.21 -22.83 -17.80
CA GLY A 625 11.15 -23.94 -18.74
C GLY A 625 9.96 -24.86 -18.48
N GLU A 626 9.89 -25.99 -19.17
CA GLU A 626 8.88 -27.02 -18.89
C GLU A 626 9.04 -27.54 -17.45
N ALA A 627 7.93 -27.67 -16.73
CA ALA A 627 7.92 -28.28 -15.41
C ALA A 627 7.91 -29.80 -15.55
N GLN A 628 9.10 -30.36 -15.80
CA GLN A 628 9.27 -31.74 -16.20
C GLN A 628 9.16 -32.75 -15.06
N GLY A 629 8.78 -33.96 -15.42
CA GLY A 629 8.76 -35.14 -14.57
C GLY A 629 8.89 -36.43 -15.36
N GLN A 630 9.23 -37.53 -14.69
CA GLN A 630 9.35 -38.84 -15.30
C GLN A 630 8.10 -39.68 -15.00
N MET A 631 7.27 -39.85 -16.03
CA MET A 631 6.13 -40.75 -15.99
C MET A 631 6.39 -41.96 -16.89
N ARG A 632 6.24 -43.17 -16.33
CA ARG A 632 6.44 -44.44 -17.05
C ARG A 632 7.81 -44.52 -17.75
N GLY A 633 8.86 -44.05 -17.08
CA GLY A 633 10.23 -44.06 -17.59
C GLY A 633 10.54 -42.98 -18.64
N LYS A 634 9.57 -42.16 -19.06
CA LYS A 634 9.75 -41.09 -20.04
C LYS A 634 9.75 -39.72 -19.36
N LEU A 635 10.76 -38.90 -19.65
CA LEU A 635 10.79 -37.49 -19.26
C LEU A 635 9.81 -36.71 -20.14
N MET A 636 8.95 -35.90 -19.51
CA MET A 636 7.95 -35.08 -20.20
C MET A 636 7.58 -33.87 -19.33
N ASP A 637 6.96 -32.86 -19.93
CA ASP A 637 6.33 -31.77 -19.19
C ASP A 637 5.08 -32.28 -18.45
N VAL A 638 5.05 -32.15 -17.13
CA VAL A 638 3.98 -32.68 -16.28
C VAL A 638 3.16 -31.60 -15.57
N HIS A 639 3.64 -30.35 -15.51
CA HIS A 639 2.88 -29.24 -14.92
C HIS A 639 2.82 -27.99 -15.79
N GLY A 640 3.55 -27.91 -16.91
CA GLY A 640 3.59 -26.75 -17.80
C GLY A 640 4.63 -25.70 -17.40
N ALA A 641 5.21 -25.01 -18.39
CA ALA A 641 6.05 -23.85 -18.15
C ALA A 641 5.26 -22.70 -17.53
N GLY A 642 5.74 -22.18 -16.40
CA GLY A 642 5.04 -21.22 -15.52
C GLY A 642 4.46 -21.86 -14.26
N ALA A 643 4.61 -23.18 -14.07
CA ALA A 643 4.23 -23.85 -12.82
C ALA A 643 5.11 -23.41 -11.64
N GLN A 644 4.50 -23.42 -10.46
CA GLN A 644 5.17 -23.14 -9.19
C GLN A 644 5.19 -24.40 -8.33
N ARG A 645 6.37 -24.73 -7.84
CA ARG A 645 6.60 -25.91 -7.00
C ARG A 645 7.59 -25.52 -5.90
N SER A 646 8.19 -26.53 -5.28
CA SER A 646 9.22 -26.36 -4.30
C SER A 646 10.28 -27.44 -4.42
N ASP A 647 11.52 -27.07 -4.17
CA ASP A 647 12.67 -27.97 -4.12
C ASP A 647 13.31 -27.87 -2.72
N PRO A 648 14.08 -28.89 -2.30
CA PRO A 648 14.89 -28.81 -1.09
C PRO A 648 15.83 -27.60 -1.15
N LYS A 649 16.02 -26.90 -0.02
CA LYS A 649 16.86 -25.70 0.07
C LYS A 649 18.35 -25.98 -0.15
N ASN A 650 18.81 -27.18 0.24
CA ASN A 650 20.19 -27.59 0.16
C ASN A 650 20.31 -29.12 -0.06
N GLY A 651 21.54 -29.58 -0.27
CA GLY A 651 21.92 -30.99 -0.43
C GLY A 651 22.43 -31.29 -1.83
N ASN A 652 23.02 -32.47 -1.96
CA ASN A 652 23.56 -32.94 -3.23
C ASN A 652 22.49 -33.66 -4.04
N LYS A 653 22.52 -33.52 -5.38
CA LYS A 653 21.65 -34.27 -6.30
C LYS A 653 21.66 -35.78 -6.07
N GLN A 654 22.76 -36.36 -5.56
CA GLN A 654 22.80 -37.80 -5.23
C GLN A 654 22.04 -38.17 -3.94
N GLU A 655 21.77 -37.21 -3.06
CA GLU A 655 21.05 -37.43 -1.79
C GLU A 655 19.52 -37.45 -2.00
N TYR A 656 19.06 -36.97 -3.15
CA TYR A 656 17.65 -36.95 -3.50
C TYR A 656 17.31 -37.95 -4.61
N PRO A 657 16.11 -38.55 -4.58
CA PRO A 657 15.60 -39.29 -5.72
C PRO A 657 15.65 -38.40 -6.98
N LYS A 658 16.10 -38.98 -8.09
CA LYS A 658 16.18 -38.28 -9.39
C LYS A 658 14.82 -37.68 -9.81
N TYR A 659 13.73 -38.28 -9.35
CA TYR A 659 12.35 -37.90 -9.61
C TYR A 659 11.50 -38.01 -8.34
N PHE A 660 10.60 -37.07 -8.09
CA PHE A 660 9.84 -36.99 -6.84
C PHE A 660 8.32 -36.97 -7.04
N GLY A 661 7.62 -37.71 -6.19
CA GLY A 661 6.15 -37.72 -6.15
C GLY A 661 5.49 -38.45 -7.33
N PRO A 662 4.15 -38.37 -7.44
CA PRO A 662 3.37 -39.21 -8.36
C PRO A 662 3.65 -38.98 -9.85
N GLN A 663 3.97 -37.75 -10.25
CA GLN A 663 4.37 -37.40 -11.63
C GLN A 663 5.88 -37.51 -11.86
N GLY A 664 6.64 -37.88 -10.83
CA GLY A 664 8.10 -38.02 -10.92
C GLY A 664 8.79 -36.69 -11.22
N ASP A 665 8.41 -35.61 -10.55
CA ASP A 665 8.94 -34.27 -10.77
C ASP A 665 10.47 -34.25 -10.74
N VAL A 666 11.08 -33.54 -11.69
CA VAL A 666 12.51 -33.25 -11.67
C VAL A 666 12.83 -32.35 -10.49
N ARG A 667 13.87 -32.72 -9.73
CA ARG A 667 14.48 -31.88 -8.70
C ARG A 667 15.86 -31.43 -9.16
N TYR A 668 16.09 -30.13 -9.17
CA TYR A 668 17.41 -29.59 -9.50
C TYR A 668 18.22 -29.32 -8.23
N VAL A 669 17.57 -28.89 -7.14
CA VAL A 669 18.20 -28.40 -5.88
C VAL A 669 19.00 -27.12 -6.09
N TYR A 670 19.78 -27.05 -7.18
CA TYR A 670 20.50 -25.87 -7.63
C TYR A 670 19.67 -25.13 -8.69
N ASN A 671 18.86 -24.18 -8.25
CA ASN A 671 18.01 -23.36 -9.12
C ASN A 671 18.66 -21.99 -9.40
N TYR A 672 18.20 -21.32 -10.44
CA TYR A 672 18.78 -20.06 -10.92
C TYR A 672 18.16 -18.88 -10.17
N VAL A 673 18.79 -17.70 -10.28
CA VAL A 673 18.36 -16.49 -9.59
C VAL A 673 18.12 -15.36 -10.59
N ARG A 674 17.07 -14.58 -10.32
CA ARG A 674 16.82 -13.29 -10.96
C ARG A 674 16.43 -12.30 -9.88
N CYS A 675 17.29 -11.33 -9.63
CA CYS A 675 17.08 -10.40 -8.53
C CYS A 675 16.05 -9.32 -8.88
N VAL A 676 15.40 -8.80 -7.84
CA VAL A 676 14.42 -7.71 -7.91
C VAL A 676 14.80 -6.62 -6.91
N ARG A 677 14.30 -5.42 -7.15
CA ARG A 677 14.30 -4.30 -6.20
C ARG A 677 13.08 -3.42 -6.42
N ASN A 678 12.81 -2.50 -5.50
CA ASN A 678 11.78 -1.48 -5.69
C ASN A 678 12.30 -0.35 -6.58
N ILE A 679 11.43 0.23 -7.40
CA ILE A 679 11.72 1.48 -8.13
C ILE A 679 11.66 2.63 -7.13
N ASN A 680 12.78 3.34 -6.93
CA ASN A 680 12.81 4.51 -6.06
C ASN A 680 11.99 5.66 -6.66
N PRO A 681 11.11 6.34 -5.90
CA PRO A 681 10.35 7.49 -6.40
C PRO A 681 11.23 8.64 -6.92
N THR A 682 12.48 8.74 -6.47
CA THR A 682 13.48 9.73 -6.89
C THR A 682 14.17 9.38 -8.21
N GLU A 683 14.05 8.15 -8.72
CA GLU A 683 14.61 7.76 -10.03
C GLU A 683 13.72 8.20 -11.21
N ASN A 684 12.45 8.55 -10.93
CA ASN A 684 11.50 9.05 -11.92
C ASN A 684 11.89 10.40 -12.56
N THR A 685 12.85 11.15 -12.01
CA THR A 685 13.30 12.40 -12.63
C THR A 685 14.46 12.20 -13.61
N ASN A 686 15.22 11.11 -13.52
CA ASN A 686 16.47 10.98 -14.27
C ASN A 686 16.39 10.12 -15.54
N THR A 687 15.47 9.16 -15.65
CA THR A 687 15.36 8.29 -16.85
C THR A 687 14.46 8.90 -17.93
N VAL A 688 13.42 9.65 -17.55
CA VAL A 688 12.62 10.45 -18.49
C VAL A 688 13.45 11.62 -19.03
N GLU A 689 14.26 12.28 -18.19
CA GLU A 689 15.17 13.32 -18.65
C GLU A 689 16.33 12.78 -19.48
N LYS A 690 16.95 11.64 -19.14
CA LYS A 690 18.09 11.11 -19.92
C LYS A 690 17.71 10.56 -21.30
N THR A 691 16.51 10.00 -21.46
CA THR A 691 16.02 9.56 -22.79
C THR A 691 15.71 10.75 -23.69
N VAL A 692 15.24 11.86 -23.10
CA VAL A 692 15.02 13.14 -23.79
C VAL A 692 16.33 13.90 -24.05
N ILE A 693 17.36 13.72 -23.21
CA ILE A 693 18.67 14.39 -23.35
C ILE A 693 19.59 13.65 -24.34
N LYS A 694 19.54 12.32 -24.47
CA LYS A 694 20.36 11.58 -25.46
C LYS A 694 19.95 11.89 -26.92
N LEU A 695 18.69 12.22 -27.17
CA LEU A 695 18.22 12.68 -28.48
C LEU A 695 18.51 14.17 -28.74
N LYS A 696 18.84 14.96 -27.70
CA LYS A 696 19.18 16.40 -27.81
C LYS A 696 20.68 16.70 -27.93
N ASN A 697 21.57 15.79 -27.56
CA ASN A 697 23.01 16.03 -27.55
C ASN A 697 23.75 15.77 -28.87
N LYS A 698 23.04 15.46 -29.97
CA LYS A 698 23.67 15.34 -31.30
C LYS A 698 23.82 16.66 -32.05
N ASP A 699 23.13 17.73 -31.63
CA ASP A 699 23.03 18.96 -32.42
C ASP A 699 23.28 20.24 -31.63
N GLN A 700 24.31 20.33 -30.78
CA GLN A 700 24.81 21.64 -30.34
C GLN A 700 26.33 21.68 -30.22
N ASN A 701 26.98 21.89 -31.36
CA ASN A 701 28.27 22.56 -31.43
C ASN A 701 28.05 23.97 -31.99
N LYS A 702 27.75 24.95 -31.12
CA LYS A 702 28.26 26.36 -31.13
C LYS A 702 27.42 27.31 -30.25
N PRO A 703 28.02 28.40 -29.73
CA PRO A 703 27.57 29.06 -28.50
C PRO A 703 26.75 30.36 -28.67
N LYS A 704 25.86 30.56 -27.68
CA LYS A 704 25.40 31.80 -26.99
C LYS A 704 24.94 33.01 -27.82
N GLN A 705 23.69 33.48 -27.58
CA GLN A 705 23.37 34.62 -26.70
C GLN A 705 21.87 35.03 -26.71
N ASN A 706 21.36 35.34 -25.50
CA ASN A 706 20.33 36.32 -25.10
C ASN A 706 18.86 36.30 -25.58
N ARG A 707 17.98 36.04 -24.58
CA ARG A 707 16.84 36.87 -24.09
C ARG A 707 15.81 37.43 -25.09
N GLN A 708 14.53 36.99 -25.01
CA GLN A 708 13.37 37.73 -24.42
C GLN A 708 11.98 37.16 -24.83
N LYS A 709 10.93 37.66 -24.17
CA LYS A 709 9.55 37.19 -23.96
C LYS A 709 8.56 37.33 -25.14
N ARG A 710 7.59 36.39 -25.17
CA ARG A 710 6.14 36.46 -25.54
C ARG A 710 5.73 36.56 -27.03
N GLN A 711 4.79 35.71 -27.48
CA GLN A 711 3.33 36.00 -27.68
C GLN A 711 2.61 34.81 -28.37
N ASN A 712 1.34 34.57 -28.01
CA ASN A 712 0.44 33.65 -28.73
C ASN A 712 0.05 34.26 -30.09
N THR A 713 0.45 33.64 -31.19
CA THR A 713 0.00 33.97 -32.55
C THR A 713 -0.69 32.78 -33.22
N ALA A 714 -1.68 33.09 -34.08
CA ALA A 714 -2.35 32.09 -34.93
C ALA A 714 -1.32 31.42 -35.87
N PRO A 715 -1.52 30.15 -36.27
CA PRO A 715 -0.53 29.39 -37.04
C PRO A 715 -0.22 30.08 -38.37
N ASP A 716 1.07 30.12 -38.69
CA ASP A 716 1.64 30.66 -39.94
C ASP A 716 1.15 29.83 -41.14
N PHE A 717 0.81 30.50 -42.26
CA PHE A 717 0.34 29.83 -43.48
C PHE A 717 1.38 28.83 -43.99
N LYS A 718 2.67 29.13 -43.82
CA LYS A 718 3.77 28.27 -44.24
C LYS A 718 3.82 26.94 -43.47
N GLU A 719 3.42 26.93 -42.18
CA GLU A 719 3.28 25.70 -41.40
C GLU A 719 2.01 24.91 -41.73
N LEU A 720 0.95 25.59 -42.17
CA LEU A 720 -0.27 24.95 -42.65
C LEU A 720 -0.05 24.29 -44.02
N LEU A 721 0.63 24.98 -44.93
CA LEU A 721 0.98 24.48 -46.26
C LEU A 721 1.81 23.18 -46.14
N ALA A 722 2.89 23.20 -45.36
CA ALA A 722 3.76 22.03 -45.17
C ALA A 722 3.06 20.80 -44.55
N LYS A 723 1.91 20.98 -43.90
CA LYS A 723 1.13 19.89 -43.28
C LYS A 723 -0.04 19.41 -44.14
N MET A 724 -0.55 20.25 -45.05
CA MET A 724 -1.83 20.01 -45.70
C MET A 724 -1.75 20.03 -47.23
N ASP A 725 -0.80 20.73 -47.84
CA ASP A 725 -0.56 20.71 -49.29
C ASP A 725 0.03 19.33 -49.68
N GLN A 726 -0.85 18.38 -50.02
CA GLN A 726 -0.47 17.00 -50.27
C GLN A 726 0.08 16.83 -51.69
N ASN A 727 -0.35 17.68 -52.62
CA ASN A 727 0.08 17.63 -54.01
C ASN A 727 1.29 18.56 -54.30
N ASN A 728 1.72 19.36 -53.33
CA ASN A 728 2.82 20.34 -53.39
C ASN A 728 2.61 21.44 -54.45
N ASP A 729 1.36 21.87 -54.66
CA ASP A 729 1.03 22.91 -55.64
C ASP A 729 1.16 24.35 -55.10
N GLY A 730 1.55 24.49 -53.83
CA GLY A 730 1.75 25.78 -53.18
C GLY A 730 0.47 26.43 -52.66
N LYS A 731 -0.67 25.71 -52.71
CA LYS A 731 -1.97 26.14 -52.19
C LYS A 731 -2.57 25.05 -51.30
N ILE A 732 -3.68 25.37 -50.62
CA ILE A 732 -4.42 24.38 -49.83
C ILE A 732 -5.83 24.26 -50.41
N SER A 733 -6.13 23.16 -51.09
CA SER A 733 -7.46 22.91 -51.68
C SER A 733 -8.48 22.46 -50.63
N LYS A 734 -9.79 22.59 -50.93
CA LYS A 734 -10.88 22.14 -50.05
C LYS A 734 -10.76 20.68 -49.60
N ASN A 735 -10.15 19.83 -50.41
CA ASN A 735 -9.99 18.40 -50.14
C ASN A 735 -8.82 18.08 -49.21
N GLU A 736 -7.85 19.00 -49.08
CA GLU A 736 -6.63 18.85 -48.29
C GLU A 736 -6.79 19.30 -46.84
N VAL A 737 -7.78 20.14 -46.56
CA VAL A 737 -7.93 20.81 -45.26
C VAL A 737 -8.56 19.88 -44.22
N LYS A 738 -7.97 19.87 -43.01
CA LYS A 738 -8.43 19.03 -41.88
C LYS A 738 -8.73 19.87 -40.63
N GLY A 739 -9.60 19.36 -39.76
CA GLY A 739 -9.98 20.02 -38.50
C GLY A 739 -10.79 21.32 -38.69
N ARG A 740 -10.73 22.24 -37.72
CA ARG A 740 -11.55 23.48 -37.67
C ARG A 740 -11.40 24.40 -38.89
N LEU A 741 -10.33 24.24 -39.69
CA LEU A 741 -10.11 25.02 -40.91
C LEU A 741 -10.98 24.49 -42.07
N LYS A 742 -11.33 23.19 -42.08
CA LYS A 742 -12.27 22.58 -43.03
C LYS A 742 -13.68 23.14 -42.85
N ASP A 743 -14.13 23.25 -41.59
CA ASP A 743 -15.47 23.77 -41.24
C ASP A 743 -15.65 25.26 -41.58
N ASN A 744 -14.54 25.99 -41.82
CA ASN A 744 -14.53 27.40 -42.16
C ASN A 744 -13.92 27.68 -43.54
N PHE A 745 -13.74 26.66 -44.39
CA PHE A 745 -13.06 26.77 -45.67
C PHE A 745 -13.70 27.86 -46.56
N ASP A 746 -15.02 27.79 -46.74
CA ASP A 746 -15.76 28.71 -47.61
C ASP A 746 -15.80 30.16 -47.08
N LYS A 747 -15.41 30.38 -45.82
CA LYS A 747 -15.26 31.73 -45.24
C LYS A 747 -13.83 32.26 -45.40
N ARG A 748 -12.87 31.39 -45.73
CA ARG A 748 -11.45 31.69 -45.86
C ARG A 748 -11.03 31.80 -47.32
N ASP A 749 -11.58 30.95 -48.19
CA ASP A 749 -11.53 31.09 -49.65
C ASP A 749 -12.46 32.25 -50.06
N ARG A 750 -11.89 33.45 -50.19
CA ARG A 750 -12.64 34.69 -50.41
C ARG A 750 -12.95 34.92 -51.88
N ASN A 751 -12.04 34.50 -52.75
CA ASN A 751 -12.22 34.63 -54.19
C ASN A 751 -13.06 33.47 -54.78
N LYS A 752 -13.38 32.44 -53.97
CA LYS A 752 -14.18 31.26 -54.30
C LYS A 752 -13.57 30.42 -55.42
N ASP A 753 -12.24 30.40 -55.52
CA ASP A 753 -11.53 29.63 -56.54
C ASP A 753 -11.31 28.16 -56.12
N GLY A 754 -11.68 27.79 -54.89
CA GLY A 754 -11.59 26.44 -54.35
C GLY A 754 -10.29 26.17 -53.57
N TYR A 755 -9.44 27.18 -53.39
CA TYR A 755 -8.15 27.10 -52.72
C TYR A 755 -8.02 28.19 -51.64
N ILE A 756 -7.23 27.92 -50.61
CA ILE A 756 -6.81 28.94 -49.63
C ILE A 756 -5.36 29.29 -49.90
N THR A 757 -5.11 30.58 -50.14
CA THR A 757 -3.78 31.15 -50.36
C THR A 757 -3.27 31.95 -49.16
N GLU A 758 -1.98 32.27 -49.15
CA GLU A 758 -1.32 33.02 -48.05
C GLU A 758 -2.00 34.37 -47.80
N ASP A 759 -2.37 35.07 -48.88
CA ASP A 759 -3.03 36.37 -48.84
C ASP A 759 -4.42 36.31 -48.19
N GLU A 760 -5.12 35.18 -48.31
CA GLU A 760 -6.47 34.99 -47.76
C GLU A 760 -6.46 34.62 -46.27
N LEU A 761 -5.37 34.01 -45.79
CA LEU A 761 -5.16 33.70 -44.38
C LEU A 761 -4.64 34.89 -43.57
N THR A 762 -3.89 35.79 -44.21
CA THR A 762 -3.22 36.92 -43.54
C THR A 762 -4.04 38.22 -43.52
N ARG A 763 -4.94 38.45 -44.48
CA ARG A 763 -5.81 39.65 -44.47
C ARG A 763 -6.92 39.54 -43.41
N ARG A 764 -6.65 39.99 -42.18
CA ARG A 764 -7.72 40.35 -41.22
C ARG A 764 -8.49 41.56 -41.78
N ASN A 765 -9.82 41.46 -41.86
CA ASN A 765 -10.67 42.59 -42.25
C ASN A 765 -10.37 43.80 -41.35
N HIS A 766 -10.28 44.98 -41.95
CA HIS A 766 -10.55 46.24 -41.26
C HIS A 766 -12.02 46.30 -40.84
#